data_AF-A0A256IJ09-F1
#
_entry.id   AF-A0A256IJ09-F1
#
_cell.length_a   1.000
_cell.length_b   1.000
_cell.length_c   1.000
_cell.angle_alpha   90.00
_cell.angle_beta   90.00
_cell.angle_gamma   90.00
#
_symmetry.space_group_name_H-M   'P 1'
#
loop_
_entity.id
_entity.type
_entity.pdbx_description
1 polymer ?
#
loop_
_entity_poly.entity_id
_entity_poly.type
_entity_poly.pdbx_seq_one_letter_code
_entity_poly.pdbx_strand_id
1 'polypeptide(L)'
;MNSETCKSAVELEMLASGMAKQHENFLDATQELVDNSVAAVVDGESYFDEPDERINISISFVRGEETVTTYISDNGPGITREDLQNHVFRTGNKEISEGILNNVGWGLKASLAWFEESLKQRDLEDDTHWFSLVTQTTESDCLRVDGPITGDLPIVDATESQWKIGVPDGVDPLLQADHGTRIHATCARSQFDSDVWPSADSLGTKIQYIRERLGVMFRRLLSARDDNQIVIHYHDLPSNEQGTFEVPPISPSYTDETEQKSRQFHVSTPQGDRYQVRYEAGTLDIDSMTKWAEKEYPDLLTQSGKFRYRYRPSQNRQGIDIYANGRVLMTSVFEDLFDLTRNNQYNYFGGTLRIFPIGDTDEVPTDNKKTRLDTNSELWRKIREELSDEELLPEGREYGKRVSSGGASTTNQIPEEEESAEELASTPTFDSNSDIFGLHHGDAKSIIPAIRDHATDTLNEQAEFVDTTITSPPYYDLKEYGSSEENEIGQHGSYVEYLQELQNLFSEVYSVTRDDGSLWVVVNTFRRNREIVQLPFDIARICQNLDQGLECSNCENTILRGVEELDSRQTACPHCGHTTDNDESWILQDIVIWNKNRALPYTKEGRLRNVFEYILCFSKNPEFELQMDRIRESDPAQFKKWWADFPERYHPLGKLPENIWEFEPPTRGSFTGEVDVFDHPAAFPPELIEQILTLSTESDDIVLDPFAGSGVVLGQSELMDRRPIGVELNKKYCDVYPALREYLEDQHEEQDQVASQENLAQIICGLRQTKYARELLRTMAGELGLSSPSQLDVHTTFLVSRELGYQSVENDVHGQIDLILLVDDETTARQALDYDEKAEEVTTIQPCSGFGIRARTLVLTVEEFINEIANDTYTHLPEELFIYEDGRHYVYSEGISYDEWRKLNDGSDQWTERYSDDKIPPIVSNIGMEINHPKHSMETVSRELSGNHEMQLHRSEGGHRKHIIRRS
;
A
#
# COMPACT_ATOMS: atom_id res chain seq x y z
N MET A 1 -30.83 -0.07 28.89
CA MET A 1 -30.24 0.86 29.88
C MET A 1 -30.97 2.19 29.74
N ASN A 2 -31.23 2.87 30.86
CA ASN A 2 -32.09 4.06 30.95
C ASN A 2 -31.42 5.33 30.40
N SER A 3 -32.20 6.12 29.65
CA SER A 3 -32.08 7.56 29.35
C SER A 3 -30.67 8.16 29.19
N GLU A 4 -30.22 8.34 27.95
CA GLU A 4 -29.03 9.14 27.64
C GLU A 4 -29.43 10.36 26.80
N THR A 5 -29.77 11.43 27.53
CA THR A 5 -29.81 12.79 26.98
C THR A 5 -28.37 13.31 26.96
N CYS A 6 -27.87 13.73 25.79
CA CYS A 6 -26.62 14.51 25.69
C CYS A 6 -26.78 15.78 26.53
N LYS A 7 -25.88 15.99 27.50
CA LYS A 7 -25.91 17.12 28.44
C LYS A 7 -24.80 18.14 28.17
N SER A 8 -23.89 17.90 27.23
CA SER A 8 -22.83 18.87 26.89
C SER A 8 -22.53 18.93 25.39
N ALA A 9 -22.14 20.11 24.90
CA ALA A 9 -21.71 20.32 23.51
C ALA A 9 -20.54 19.40 23.09
N VAL A 10 -19.71 19.00 24.06
CA VAL A 10 -18.57 18.08 23.89
C VAL A 10 -19.02 16.65 23.53
N GLU A 11 -20.19 16.20 24.03
CA GLU A 11 -20.68 14.84 23.76
C GLU A 11 -21.13 14.66 22.29
N LEU A 12 -21.74 15.69 21.68
CA LEU A 12 -22.18 15.66 20.28
C LEU A 12 -21.01 15.74 19.30
N GLU A 13 -19.97 16.52 19.62
CA GLU A 13 -18.75 16.61 18.83
C GLU A 13 -17.95 15.29 18.85
N MET A 14 -17.82 14.66 20.02
CA MET A 14 -17.22 13.33 20.15
C MET A 14 -18.05 12.25 19.43
N LEU A 15 -19.38 12.36 19.46
CA LEU A 15 -20.28 11.48 18.73
C LEU A 15 -20.17 11.70 17.21
N ALA A 16 -20.01 12.93 16.73
CA ALA A 16 -19.89 13.25 15.30
C ALA A 16 -18.65 12.58 14.68
N SER A 17 -17.48 12.66 15.32
CA SER A 17 -16.28 11.95 14.88
C SER A 17 -16.46 10.41 14.89
N GLY A 18 -17.21 9.88 15.85
CA GLY A 18 -17.59 8.46 15.87
C GLY A 18 -18.58 8.07 14.77
N MET A 19 -19.54 8.94 14.46
CA MET A 19 -20.56 8.75 13.42
C MET A 19 -19.99 8.84 12.01
N ALA A 20 -19.01 9.73 11.78
CA ALA A 20 -18.31 9.84 10.50
C ALA A 20 -17.72 8.49 10.04
N LYS A 21 -17.26 7.66 10.99
CA LYS A 21 -16.71 6.33 10.72
C LYS A 21 -17.72 5.29 10.17
N GLN A 22 -19.00 5.62 10.12
CA GLN A 22 -20.02 4.75 9.51
C GLN A 22 -19.90 4.69 7.98
N HIS A 23 -19.44 5.77 7.35
CA HIS A 23 -19.20 5.83 5.90
C HIS A 23 -17.70 5.73 5.62
N GLU A 24 -17.32 4.91 4.63
CA GLU A 24 -15.91 4.68 4.30
C GLU A 24 -15.40 5.66 3.25
N ASN A 25 -16.27 6.08 2.33
CA ASN A 25 -15.93 6.89 1.17
C ASN A 25 -17.08 7.85 0.80
N PHE A 26 -16.78 8.76 -0.13
CA PHE A 26 -17.71 9.75 -0.66
C PHE A 26 -18.99 9.14 -1.24
N LEU A 27 -18.90 8.01 -1.94
CA LEU A 27 -20.05 7.37 -2.59
C LEU A 27 -21.02 6.80 -1.56
N ASP A 28 -20.52 6.30 -0.42
CA ASP A 28 -21.35 5.79 0.67
C ASP A 28 -22.07 6.92 1.41
N ALA A 29 -21.35 8.01 1.73
CA ALA A 29 -21.94 9.17 2.39
C ALA A 29 -22.99 9.84 1.50
N THR A 30 -22.67 10.05 0.22
CA THR A 30 -23.62 10.64 -0.75
C THR A 30 -24.82 9.73 -1.00
N GLN A 31 -24.64 8.40 -0.97
CA GLN A 31 -25.75 7.46 -1.15
C GLN A 31 -26.83 7.64 -0.08
N GLU A 32 -26.47 7.82 1.19
CA GLU A 32 -27.46 8.05 2.25
C GLU A 32 -28.27 9.32 2.00
N LEU A 33 -27.64 10.39 1.51
CA LEU A 33 -28.37 11.63 1.19
C LEU A 33 -29.39 11.40 0.07
N VAL A 34 -29.01 10.64 -0.96
CA VAL A 34 -29.93 10.28 -2.06
C VAL A 34 -31.03 9.32 -1.58
N ASP A 35 -30.71 8.34 -0.73
CA ASP A 35 -31.67 7.40 -0.15
C ASP A 35 -32.73 8.14 0.69
N ASN A 36 -32.32 9.16 1.48
CA ASN A 36 -33.24 10.01 2.23
C ASN A 36 -34.18 10.79 1.29
N SER A 37 -33.67 11.35 0.20
CA SER A 37 -34.48 12.05 -0.80
C SER A 37 -35.48 11.14 -1.52
N VAL A 38 -35.12 9.87 -1.76
CA VAL A 38 -36.06 8.87 -2.31
C VAL A 38 -37.10 8.47 -1.27
N ALA A 39 -36.69 8.19 -0.03
CA ALA A 39 -37.59 7.80 1.05
C ALA A 39 -38.55 8.90 1.47
N ALA A 40 -38.25 10.17 1.15
CA ALA A 40 -39.16 11.29 1.38
C ALA A 40 -40.46 11.20 0.55
N VAL A 41 -40.47 10.40 -0.52
CA VAL A 41 -41.63 10.20 -1.40
C VAL A 41 -42.05 8.72 -1.46
N VAL A 42 -41.09 7.78 -1.31
CA VAL A 42 -41.36 6.35 -1.33
C VAL A 42 -41.49 5.78 0.08
N ASP A 43 -42.74 5.67 0.53
CA ASP A 43 -43.05 5.14 1.87
C ASP A 43 -42.82 3.62 1.99
N GLY A 44 -43.02 2.87 0.92
CA GLY A 44 -42.99 1.40 0.95
C GLY A 44 -43.03 0.73 -0.43
N GLU A 45 -42.92 -0.61 -0.44
CA GLU A 45 -42.89 -1.40 -1.69
C GLU A 45 -44.17 -1.25 -2.52
N SER A 46 -45.29 -0.88 -1.90
CA SER A 46 -46.57 -0.58 -2.58
C SER A 46 -46.47 0.52 -3.62
N TYR A 47 -45.54 1.47 -3.45
CA TYR A 47 -45.28 2.53 -4.43
C TYR A 47 -44.98 1.94 -5.82
N PHE A 48 -44.20 0.85 -5.91
CA PHE A 48 -43.82 0.28 -7.20
C PHE A 48 -44.95 -0.49 -7.89
N ASP A 49 -46.02 -0.81 -7.17
CA ASP A 49 -47.22 -1.45 -7.72
C ASP A 49 -48.25 -0.39 -8.17
N GLU A 50 -48.44 0.67 -7.39
CA GLU A 50 -49.32 1.80 -7.69
C GLU A 50 -48.63 3.14 -7.31
N PRO A 51 -47.77 3.71 -8.17
CA PRO A 51 -46.98 4.88 -7.82
C PRO A 51 -47.85 6.13 -7.92
N ASP A 52 -48.21 6.69 -6.78
CA ASP A 52 -49.14 7.80 -6.59
C ASP A 52 -48.48 9.17 -6.75
N GLU A 53 -47.24 9.33 -6.27
CA GLU A 53 -46.46 10.56 -6.36
C GLU A 53 -45.25 10.45 -7.31
N ARG A 54 -44.94 11.55 -8.01
CA ARG A 54 -43.74 11.62 -8.85
C ARG A 54 -42.52 11.95 -7.99
N ILE A 55 -41.37 11.45 -8.39
CA ILE A 55 -40.09 11.73 -7.73
C ILE A 55 -39.21 12.54 -8.65
N ASN A 56 -38.67 13.62 -8.11
CA ASN A 56 -37.73 14.46 -8.79
C ASN A 56 -36.58 14.74 -7.82
N ILE A 57 -35.38 14.31 -8.18
CA ILE A 57 -34.17 14.56 -7.41
C ILE A 57 -33.16 15.26 -8.31
N SER A 58 -32.62 16.40 -7.86
CA SER A 58 -31.51 17.09 -8.53
C SER A 58 -30.27 17.01 -7.66
N ILE A 59 -29.17 16.56 -8.25
CA ILE A 59 -27.87 16.44 -7.60
C ILE A 59 -26.88 17.33 -8.36
N SER A 60 -26.28 18.32 -7.72
CA SER A 60 -25.31 19.20 -8.37
C SER A 60 -23.92 19.05 -7.73
N PHE A 61 -22.89 18.83 -8.53
CA PHE A 61 -21.50 18.74 -8.07
C PHE A 61 -20.72 19.97 -8.51
N VAL A 62 -20.20 20.76 -7.57
CA VAL A 62 -19.33 21.91 -7.85
C VAL A 62 -17.93 21.59 -7.37
N ARG A 63 -16.98 21.43 -8.29
CA ARG A 63 -15.56 21.16 -7.97
C ARG A 63 -14.75 22.45 -8.03
N GLY A 64 -14.18 22.83 -6.90
CA GLY A 64 -13.21 23.93 -6.77
C GLY A 64 -11.76 23.45 -6.89
N GLU A 65 -10.81 24.30 -6.49
CA GLU A 65 -9.39 23.93 -6.47
C GLU A 65 -9.13 22.85 -5.42
N GLU A 66 -9.66 22.99 -4.21
CA GLU A 66 -9.38 22.10 -3.07
C GLU A 66 -10.60 21.33 -2.54
N THR A 67 -11.82 21.69 -2.97
CA THR A 67 -13.08 21.14 -2.43
C THR A 67 -14.05 20.70 -3.52
N VAL A 68 -14.97 19.81 -3.17
CA VAL A 68 -16.16 19.46 -3.97
C VAL A 68 -17.39 19.63 -3.11
N THR A 69 -18.31 20.50 -3.53
CA THR A 69 -19.60 20.71 -2.89
C THR A 69 -20.69 19.97 -3.65
N THR A 70 -21.42 19.11 -2.94
CA THR A 70 -22.54 18.34 -3.48
C THR A 70 -23.85 18.93 -2.97
N TYR A 71 -24.73 19.34 -3.88
CA TYR A 71 -26.06 19.82 -3.59
C TYR A 71 -27.06 18.72 -3.96
N ILE A 72 -27.99 18.39 -3.09
CA ILE A 72 -29.07 17.42 -3.34
C ILE A 72 -30.39 18.12 -3.02
N SER A 73 -31.37 17.97 -3.89
CA SER A 73 -32.71 18.50 -3.67
C SER A 73 -33.77 17.51 -4.12
N ASP A 74 -34.86 17.43 -3.37
CA ASP A 74 -36.03 16.60 -3.68
C ASP A 74 -37.32 17.42 -3.68
N ASN A 75 -38.41 16.78 -4.12
CA ASN A 75 -39.76 17.30 -4.10
C ASN A 75 -40.65 16.64 -3.03
N GLY A 76 -40.04 16.07 -1.98
CA GLY A 76 -40.77 15.44 -0.87
C GLY A 76 -41.54 16.44 -0.01
N PRO A 77 -42.27 16.01 1.03
CA PRO A 77 -43.12 16.89 1.84
C PRO A 77 -42.35 17.90 2.70
N GLY A 78 -41.02 17.78 2.79
CA GLY A 78 -40.16 18.54 3.70
C GLY A 78 -40.19 17.99 5.13
N ILE A 79 -39.15 18.31 5.90
CA ILE A 79 -38.98 17.96 7.31
C ILE A 79 -39.55 19.08 8.20
N THR A 80 -40.39 18.73 9.16
CA THR A 80 -40.96 19.71 10.11
C THR A 80 -39.92 20.18 11.13
N ARG A 81 -40.19 21.31 11.79
CA ARG A 81 -39.33 21.80 12.90
C ARG A 81 -39.26 20.78 14.03
N GLU A 82 -40.38 20.12 14.33
CA GLU A 82 -40.46 19.09 15.37
C GLU A 82 -39.58 17.89 15.02
N ASP A 83 -39.63 17.41 13.78
CA ASP A 83 -38.82 16.27 13.32
C ASP A 83 -37.33 16.61 13.29
N LEU A 84 -36.97 17.81 12.84
CA LEU A 84 -35.58 18.29 12.89
C LEU A 84 -35.05 18.29 14.34
N GLN A 85 -35.84 18.81 15.28
CA GLN A 85 -35.46 18.92 16.70
C GLN A 85 -35.42 17.57 17.42
N ASN A 86 -36.39 16.70 17.16
CA ASN A 86 -36.61 15.51 17.97
C ASN A 86 -35.98 14.25 17.35
N HIS A 87 -35.76 14.23 16.04
CA HIS A 87 -35.35 13.02 15.30
C HIS A 87 -34.06 13.23 14.51
N VAL A 88 -33.92 14.34 13.77
CA VAL A 88 -32.76 14.59 12.89
C VAL A 88 -31.54 15.14 13.60
N PHE A 89 -31.65 15.76 14.78
CA PHE A 89 -30.48 16.30 15.52
C PHE A 89 -30.45 15.96 17.02
N ARG A 90 -31.15 14.90 17.46
CA ARG A 90 -31.06 14.31 18.83
C ARG A 90 -30.57 12.86 18.85
N THR A 91 -30.12 12.37 20.01
CA THR A 91 -29.69 10.97 20.20
C THR A 91 -30.86 10.02 19.95
N GLY A 92 -30.63 9.06 19.04
CA GLY A 92 -31.65 8.38 18.24
C GLY A 92 -32.77 7.66 18.99
N ASN A 93 -33.97 7.76 18.43
CA ASN A 93 -35.11 6.92 18.76
C ASN A 93 -35.45 6.07 17.53
N LYS A 94 -35.42 4.74 17.65
CA LYS A 94 -35.76 3.80 16.56
C LYS A 94 -37.24 3.83 16.17
N GLU A 95 -38.09 4.45 16.98
CA GLU A 95 -39.55 4.31 16.89
C GLU A 95 -40.22 5.21 15.83
N ILE A 96 -39.49 6.04 15.06
CA ILE A 96 -40.11 7.19 14.35
C ILE A 96 -39.67 7.34 12.87
N SER A 97 -38.81 6.48 12.32
CA SER A 97 -38.46 6.61 10.90
C SER A 97 -39.41 5.80 10.00
N GLU A 98 -40.40 6.49 9.43
CA GLU A 98 -41.23 5.95 8.34
C GLU A 98 -40.51 6.17 6.99
N GLY A 99 -40.59 5.20 6.07
CA GLY A 99 -39.97 5.23 4.74
C GLY A 99 -39.11 4.00 4.43
N ILE A 100 -39.18 3.51 3.18
CA ILE A 100 -38.62 2.20 2.78
C ILE A 100 -37.09 2.07 2.92
N LEU A 101 -36.35 3.19 2.97
CA LEU A 101 -34.88 3.23 3.13
C LEU A 101 -34.44 3.76 4.51
N ASN A 102 -35.39 4.06 5.41
CA ASN A 102 -35.16 4.75 6.68
C ASN A 102 -35.30 3.79 7.89
N ASN A 103 -34.20 3.16 8.34
CA ASN A 103 -34.30 2.04 9.31
C ASN A 103 -33.69 2.31 10.71
N VAL A 104 -32.85 3.35 10.89
CA VAL A 104 -32.04 3.50 12.13
C VAL A 104 -32.06 4.92 12.73
N GLY A 105 -32.51 5.95 12.01
CA GLY A 105 -32.58 7.34 12.53
C GLY A 105 -31.22 8.06 12.72
N TRP A 106 -30.13 7.51 12.18
CA TRP A 106 -28.76 8.08 12.26
C TRP A 106 -28.10 8.37 10.90
N GLY A 107 -28.64 7.88 9.78
CA GLY A 107 -27.98 7.91 8.46
C GLY A 107 -27.63 9.31 7.96
N LEU A 108 -28.59 10.25 7.98
CA LEU A 108 -28.37 11.63 7.59
C LEU A 108 -27.27 12.31 8.43
N LYS A 109 -27.29 12.14 9.76
CA LYS A 109 -26.26 12.70 10.66
C LYS A 109 -24.88 12.13 10.38
N ALA A 110 -24.80 10.82 10.17
CA ALA A 110 -23.54 10.13 9.89
C ALA A 110 -22.93 10.59 8.56
N SER A 111 -23.76 10.77 7.53
CA SER A 111 -23.33 11.34 6.25
C SER A 111 -22.79 12.76 6.43
N LEU A 112 -23.52 13.65 7.10
CA LEU A 112 -23.07 15.04 7.30
C LEU A 112 -21.79 15.11 8.14
N ALA A 113 -21.66 14.27 9.17
CA ALA A 113 -20.44 14.16 9.97
C ALA A 113 -19.24 13.68 9.13
N TRP A 114 -19.46 12.79 8.16
CA TRP A 114 -18.40 12.34 7.25
C TRP A 114 -17.89 13.48 6.37
N PHE A 115 -18.80 14.29 5.80
CA PHE A 115 -18.42 15.47 5.02
C PHE A 115 -17.62 16.47 5.86
N GLU A 116 -18.04 16.73 7.10
CA GLU A 116 -17.30 17.56 8.05
C GLU A 116 -15.88 17.05 8.31
N GLU A 117 -15.76 15.79 8.70
CA GLU A 117 -14.49 15.17 9.05
C GLU A 117 -13.52 15.16 7.84
N SER A 118 -14.05 15.01 6.62
CA SER A 118 -13.24 15.04 5.40
C SER A 118 -12.52 16.38 5.17
N LEU A 119 -13.11 17.49 5.62
CA LEU A 119 -12.51 18.82 5.56
C LEU A 119 -11.49 19.02 6.70
N LYS A 120 -11.85 18.58 7.92
CA LYS A 120 -10.97 18.68 9.11
C LYS A 120 -9.64 17.95 8.91
N GLN A 121 -9.66 16.76 8.32
CA GLN A 121 -8.45 15.95 8.07
C GLN A 121 -7.44 16.61 7.11
N ARG A 122 -7.88 17.62 6.35
CA ARG A 122 -7.07 18.32 5.35
C ARG A 122 -6.82 19.78 5.69
N ASP A 123 -7.24 20.23 6.88
CA ASP A 123 -7.08 21.62 7.36
C ASP A 123 -7.75 22.65 6.43
N LEU A 124 -8.90 22.30 5.84
CA LEU A 124 -9.65 23.13 4.88
C LEU A 124 -10.84 23.87 5.53
N GLU A 125 -10.69 24.31 6.78
CA GLU A 125 -11.81 24.80 7.61
C GLU A 125 -12.23 26.27 7.35
N ASP A 126 -11.38 27.08 6.70
CA ASP A 126 -11.45 28.54 6.84
C ASP A 126 -12.49 29.29 5.98
N ASP A 127 -13.05 28.72 4.90
CA ASP A 127 -13.91 29.49 3.97
C ASP A 127 -15.16 28.77 3.42
N THR A 128 -15.42 27.50 3.77
CA THR A 128 -16.57 26.74 3.25
C THR A 128 -17.50 26.28 4.37
N HIS A 129 -18.80 26.54 4.25
CA HIS A 129 -19.78 25.90 5.14
C HIS A 129 -19.69 24.38 4.95
N TRP A 130 -19.51 23.64 6.05
CA TRP A 130 -19.39 22.18 6.01
C TRP A 130 -20.64 21.53 5.39
N PHE A 131 -21.82 21.98 5.82
CA PHE A 131 -23.10 21.64 5.21
C PHE A 131 -24.16 22.71 5.48
N SER A 132 -25.22 22.75 4.65
CA SER A 132 -26.48 23.40 4.99
C SER A 132 -27.65 22.50 4.58
N LEU A 133 -28.62 22.36 5.46
CA LEU A 133 -29.91 21.74 5.17
C LEU A 133 -30.99 22.83 5.18
N VAL A 134 -31.77 22.91 4.11
CA VAL A 134 -32.95 23.78 4.03
C VAL A 134 -34.15 22.92 3.64
N THR A 135 -35.24 23.03 4.39
CA THR A 135 -36.46 22.27 4.17
C THR A 135 -37.67 23.19 4.11
N GLN A 136 -38.60 22.88 3.20
CA GLN A 136 -39.85 23.61 3.00
C GLN A 136 -41.00 22.62 3.09
N THR A 137 -41.88 22.81 4.08
CA THR A 137 -43.07 21.96 4.23
C THR A 137 -44.23 22.47 3.39
N THR A 138 -45.18 21.57 3.07
CA THR A 138 -46.45 21.91 2.42
C THR A 138 -47.32 22.88 3.24
N GLU A 139 -47.09 22.96 4.56
CA GLU A 139 -47.80 23.84 5.50
C GLU A 139 -47.15 25.23 5.69
N SER A 140 -46.11 25.56 4.92
CA SER A 140 -45.43 26.89 4.83
C SER A 140 -44.27 27.15 5.82
N ASP A 141 -43.73 26.14 6.50
CA ASP A 141 -42.49 26.32 7.26
C ASP A 141 -41.28 26.20 6.32
N CYS A 142 -40.47 27.27 6.23
CA CYS A 142 -39.16 27.23 5.59
C CYS A 142 -38.09 27.27 6.67
N LEU A 143 -37.30 26.20 6.81
CA LEU A 143 -36.35 26.03 7.90
C LEU A 143 -34.95 25.81 7.36
N ARG A 144 -33.94 26.36 8.05
CA ARG A 144 -32.53 26.19 7.71
C ARG A 144 -31.72 25.73 8.92
N VAL A 145 -30.78 24.85 8.66
CA VAL A 145 -29.78 24.34 9.60
C VAL A 145 -28.42 24.38 8.91
N ASP A 146 -27.45 25.01 9.55
CA ASP A 146 -26.08 25.12 9.04
C ASP A 146 -25.12 24.33 9.94
N GLY A 147 -24.13 23.68 9.31
CA GLY A 147 -23.03 23.03 10.00
C GLY A 147 -22.04 24.02 10.63
N PRO A 148 -21.13 23.54 11.49
CA PRO A 148 -20.83 22.13 11.73
C PRO A 148 -21.80 21.49 12.74
N ILE A 149 -21.78 20.16 12.87
CA ILE A 149 -22.55 19.42 13.87
C ILE A 149 -22.07 19.86 15.26
N THR A 150 -22.87 20.68 15.93
CA THR A 150 -22.61 21.22 17.26
C THR A 150 -23.73 20.87 18.25
N GLY A 151 -23.47 21.07 19.54
CA GLY A 151 -24.43 20.76 20.62
C GLY A 151 -25.78 21.47 20.51
N ASP A 152 -25.81 22.68 19.95
CA ASP A 152 -27.01 23.54 19.89
C ASP A 152 -27.70 23.54 18.52
N LEU A 153 -26.99 23.15 17.44
CA LEU A 153 -27.38 23.16 16.02
C LEU A 153 -28.69 23.92 15.71
N PRO A 154 -28.65 25.26 15.64
CA PRO A 154 -29.85 26.08 15.65
C PRO A 154 -30.69 25.90 14.39
N ILE A 155 -31.99 25.65 14.56
CA ILE A 155 -32.98 25.61 13.47
C ILE A 155 -33.60 27.00 13.34
N VAL A 156 -33.31 27.69 12.24
CA VAL A 156 -33.78 29.06 11.99
C VAL A 156 -34.83 29.10 10.88
N ASP A 157 -35.70 30.11 10.90
CA ASP A 157 -36.60 30.36 9.79
C ASP A 157 -35.80 30.87 8.58
N ALA A 158 -36.09 30.32 7.40
CA ALA A 158 -35.43 30.66 6.14
C ALA A 158 -36.35 31.53 5.26
N THR A 159 -35.72 32.42 4.50
CA THR A 159 -36.39 33.25 3.49
C THR A 159 -36.51 32.49 2.16
N GLU A 160 -37.42 32.94 1.28
CA GLU A 160 -37.55 32.42 -0.09
C GLU A 160 -36.23 32.52 -0.89
N SER A 161 -35.38 33.50 -0.58
CA SER A 161 -34.02 33.60 -1.14
C SER A 161 -33.05 32.54 -0.58
N GLN A 162 -33.21 32.13 0.68
CA GLN A 162 -32.39 31.10 1.32
C GLN A 162 -32.83 29.68 0.94
N TRP A 163 -34.09 29.50 0.52
CA TRP A 163 -34.56 28.24 -0.10
C TRP A 163 -33.65 27.81 -1.24
N LYS A 164 -33.08 28.74 -2.00
CA LYS A 164 -32.22 28.48 -3.16
C LYS A 164 -30.80 27.97 -2.86
N ILE A 165 -30.48 27.61 -1.60
CA ILE A 165 -29.15 27.16 -1.11
C ILE A 165 -28.00 27.56 -2.04
N GLY A 166 -27.58 28.83 -1.99
CA GLY A 166 -26.31 29.36 -2.53
C GLY A 166 -25.62 28.61 -3.67
N VAL A 167 -26.35 28.16 -4.70
CA VAL A 167 -25.76 27.52 -5.87
C VAL A 167 -25.02 28.62 -6.64
N PRO A 168 -23.74 28.44 -7.00
CA PRO A 168 -22.98 29.44 -7.73
C PRO A 168 -23.68 29.90 -9.02
N ASP A 169 -23.52 31.17 -9.37
CA ASP A 169 -24.08 31.73 -10.61
C ASP A 169 -23.57 30.93 -11.82
N GLY A 170 -24.50 30.35 -12.61
CA GLY A 170 -24.19 29.57 -13.81
C GLY A 170 -24.46 28.06 -13.71
N VAL A 171 -24.70 27.54 -12.50
CA VAL A 171 -25.16 26.16 -12.29
C VAL A 171 -26.70 26.14 -12.28
N ASP A 172 -27.31 25.17 -12.96
CA ASP A 172 -28.77 25.05 -13.08
C ASP A 172 -29.44 25.06 -11.69
N PRO A 173 -30.56 25.77 -11.52
CA PRO A 173 -31.16 25.97 -10.21
C PRO A 173 -31.67 24.65 -9.64
N LEU A 174 -31.49 24.46 -8.33
CA LEU A 174 -32.14 23.42 -7.52
C LEU A 174 -33.62 23.26 -7.92
N LEU A 175 -34.14 22.03 -7.84
CA LEU A 175 -35.49 21.69 -8.29
C LEU A 175 -36.52 22.75 -7.92
N GLN A 176 -37.26 23.25 -8.92
CA GLN A 176 -38.37 24.14 -8.69
C GLN A 176 -39.55 23.34 -8.13
N ALA A 177 -39.63 23.27 -6.81
CA ALA A 177 -40.71 22.65 -6.05
C ALA A 177 -41.17 23.61 -4.94
N ASP A 178 -42.48 23.57 -4.66
CA ASP A 178 -43.12 24.39 -3.62
C ASP A 178 -42.83 23.86 -2.20
N HIS A 179 -42.34 22.62 -2.11
CA HIS A 179 -41.95 21.91 -0.89
C HIS A 179 -40.81 20.93 -1.22
N GLY A 180 -40.08 20.46 -0.20
CA GLY A 180 -38.95 19.54 -0.36
C GLY A 180 -37.88 19.69 0.70
N THR A 181 -36.81 18.91 0.57
CA THR A 181 -35.56 19.11 1.31
C THR A 181 -34.41 19.40 0.33
N ARG A 182 -33.49 20.25 0.77
CA ARG A 182 -32.30 20.64 0.04
C ARG A 182 -31.10 20.56 0.98
N ILE A 183 -30.04 19.91 0.54
CA ILE A 183 -28.81 19.73 1.32
C ILE A 183 -27.65 20.17 0.44
N HIS A 184 -26.72 20.96 0.97
CA HIS A 184 -25.38 20.99 0.44
C HIS A 184 -24.42 20.40 1.45
N ALA A 185 -23.43 19.64 0.99
CA ALA A 185 -22.36 19.11 1.81
C ALA A 185 -21.03 19.18 1.05
N THR A 186 -19.97 19.63 1.72
CA THR A 186 -18.67 19.88 1.11
C THR A 186 -17.63 18.89 1.63
N CYS A 187 -16.79 18.37 0.73
CA CYS A 187 -15.65 17.53 1.08
C CYS A 187 -14.36 18.00 0.40
N ALA A 188 -13.22 17.47 0.83
CA ALA A 188 -11.95 17.67 0.15
C ALA A 188 -11.98 17.07 -1.27
N ARG A 189 -11.49 17.81 -2.26
CA ARG A 189 -11.44 17.39 -3.66
C ARG A 189 -10.63 16.11 -3.84
N SER A 190 -9.49 16.00 -3.15
CA SER A 190 -8.63 14.81 -3.22
C SER A 190 -9.38 13.54 -2.79
N GLN A 191 -10.24 13.65 -1.77
CA GLN A 191 -11.08 12.55 -1.31
C GLN A 191 -12.14 12.18 -2.35
N PHE A 192 -12.87 13.15 -2.89
CA PHE A 192 -13.83 12.92 -3.98
C PHE A 192 -13.17 12.29 -5.21
N ASP A 193 -12.03 12.84 -5.66
CA ASP A 193 -11.35 12.41 -6.86
C ASP A 193 -10.87 10.95 -6.72
N SER A 194 -10.38 10.57 -5.53
CA SER A 194 -10.00 9.19 -5.16
C SER A 194 -11.20 8.25 -5.05
N ASP A 195 -12.30 8.69 -4.45
CA ASP A 195 -13.42 7.79 -4.13
C ASP A 195 -14.34 7.51 -5.33
N VAL A 196 -14.48 8.45 -6.26
CA VAL A 196 -15.40 8.30 -7.39
C VAL A 196 -14.76 7.55 -8.56
N TRP A 197 -13.61 8.03 -9.04
CA TRP A 197 -12.84 7.38 -10.11
C TRP A 197 -11.43 8.00 -10.18
N PRO A 198 -10.40 7.42 -9.53
CA PRO A 198 -9.06 7.99 -9.42
C PRO A 198 -8.42 8.39 -10.76
N SER A 199 -8.50 7.52 -11.77
CA SER A 199 -7.85 7.73 -13.07
C SER A 199 -8.59 8.66 -14.04
N ALA A 200 -9.77 9.17 -13.69
CA ALA A 200 -10.48 10.14 -14.51
C ALA A 200 -10.17 11.57 -14.05
N ASP A 201 -9.63 12.43 -14.92
CA ASP A 201 -9.30 13.81 -14.55
C ASP A 201 -10.50 14.77 -14.63
N SER A 202 -11.32 14.62 -15.67
CA SER A 202 -12.50 15.45 -15.90
C SER A 202 -13.62 15.12 -14.92
N LEU A 203 -14.22 16.17 -14.33
CA LEU A 203 -15.41 16.03 -13.49
C LEU A 203 -16.54 15.35 -14.26
N GLY A 204 -16.80 15.75 -15.52
CA GLY A 204 -17.85 15.15 -16.34
C GLY A 204 -17.73 13.63 -16.48
N THR A 205 -16.51 13.12 -16.61
CA THR A 205 -16.27 11.66 -16.68
C THR A 205 -16.56 10.95 -15.35
N LYS A 206 -16.14 11.55 -14.22
CA LYS A 206 -16.49 11.05 -12.88
C LYS A 206 -18.00 11.05 -12.65
N ILE A 207 -18.69 12.10 -13.11
CA ILE A 207 -20.15 12.21 -12.99
C ILE A 207 -20.88 11.15 -13.83
N GLN A 208 -20.38 10.81 -15.02
CA GLN A 208 -20.98 9.72 -15.82
C GLN A 208 -20.90 8.37 -15.09
N TYR A 209 -19.87 8.11 -14.29
CA TYR A 209 -19.81 6.92 -13.44
C TYR A 209 -20.88 6.94 -12.34
N ILE A 210 -21.07 8.09 -11.67
CA ILE A 210 -22.14 8.26 -10.67
C ILE A 210 -23.52 8.10 -11.32
N ARG A 211 -23.72 8.68 -12.50
CA ARG A 211 -24.94 8.57 -13.31
C ARG A 211 -25.29 7.11 -13.59
N GLU A 212 -24.34 6.31 -14.07
CA GLU A 212 -24.57 4.90 -14.31
C GLU A 212 -24.83 4.10 -13.02
N ARG A 213 -24.11 4.42 -11.93
CA ARG A 213 -24.33 3.80 -10.61
C ARG A 213 -25.76 4.04 -10.12
N LEU A 214 -26.22 5.29 -10.12
CA LEU A 214 -27.59 5.63 -9.74
C LEU A 214 -28.63 4.99 -10.66
N GLY A 215 -28.34 4.92 -11.96
CA GLY A 215 -29.20 4.28 -12.97
C GLY A 215 -29.41 2.78 -12.74
N VAL A 216 -28.38 2.08 -12.25
CA VAL A 216 -28.50 0.66 -11.83
C VAL A 216 -29.22 0.56 -10.48
N MET A 217 -28.88 1.41 -9.52
CA MET A 217 -29.43 1.34 -8.17
C MET A 217 -30.93 1.61 -8.11
N PHE A 218 -31.36 2.67 -8.79
CA PHE A 218 -32.73 3.16 -8.79
C PHE A 218 -33.50 2.82 -10.08
N ARG A 219 -33.04 1.85 -10.88
CA ARG A 219 -33.71 1.45 -12.13
C ARG A 219 -35.22 1.21 -12.00
N ARG A 220 -35.66 0.62 -10.88
CA ARG A 220 -37.09 0.31 -10.65
C ARG A 220 -37.88 1.56 -10.29
N LEU A 221 -37.28 2.48 -9.55
CA LEU A 221 -37.85 3.80 -9.24
C LEU A 221 -38.04 4.62 -10.51
N LEU A 222 -36.97 4.72 -11.31
CA LEU A 222 -36.95 5.43 -12.59
C LEU A 222 -37.87 4.80 -13.63
N SER A 223 -38.17 3.51 -13.51
CA SER A 223 -39.12 2.80 -14.39
C SER A 223 -40.55 2.73 -13.84
N ALA A 224 -40.79 3.14 -12.58
CA ALA A 224 -42.11 3.04 -11.97
C ALA A 224 -43.10 4.04 -12.59
N ARG A 225 -42.60 5.22 -12.99
CA ARG A 225 -43.36 6.26 -13.69
C ARG A 225 -42.47 6.96 -14.71
N ASP A 226 -43.05 7.35 -15.84
CA ASP A 226 -42.34 8.09 -16.90
C ASP A 226 -41.91 9.50 -16.46
N ASP A 227 -42.50 10.05 -15.39
CA ASP A 227 -42.17 11.35 -14.82
C ASP A 227 -41.31 11.29 -13.54
N ASN A 228 -40.84 10.09 -13.17
CA ASN A 228 -39.81 9.93 -12.14
C ASN A 228 -38.44 10.24 -12.73
N GLN A 229 -37.68 11.11 -12.09
CA GLN A 229 -36.37 11.54 -12.60
C GLN A 229 -35.36 11.81 -11.49
N ILE A 230 -34.11 11.45 -11.79
CA ILE A 230 -32.93 11.93 -11.07
C ILE A 230 -32.06 12.66 -12.10
N VAL A 231 -31.74 13.92 -11.83
CA VAL A 231 -30.94 14.76 -12.71
C VAL A 231 -29.65 15.13 -11.99
N ILE A 232 -28.52 15.02 -12.69
CA ILE A 232 -27.21 15.39 -12.18
C ILE A 232 -26.69 16.60 -12.95
N HIS A 233 -26.30 17.64 -12.23
CA HIS A 233 -25.60 18.80 -12.76
C HIS A 233 -24.15 18.78 -12.26
N TYR A 234 -23.24 19.34 -13.03
CA TYR A 234 -21.88 19.55 -12.55
C TYR A 234 -21.26 20.82 -13.11
N HIS A 235 -20.36 21.41 -12.32
CA HIS A 235 -19.55 22.54 -12.70
C HIS A 235 -18.16 22.41 -12.09
N ASP A 236 -17.17 22.27 -12.95
CA ASP A 236 -15.77 22.26 -12.60
C ASP A 236 -15.22 23.68 -12.72
N LEU A 237 -15.06 24.37 -11.59
CA LEU A 237 -14.65 25.78 -11.57
C LEU A 237 -13.28 26.02 -12.21
N PRO A 238 -12.23 25.17 -11.97
CA PRO A 238 -10.91 25.35 -12.59
C PRO A 238 -10.91 25.26 -14.12
N SER A 239 -11.68 24.34 -14.70
CA SER A 239 -11.74 24.15 -16.16
C SER A 239 -12.89 24.90 -16.83
N ASN A 240 -13.83 25.40 -16.02
CA ASN A 240 -15.14 25.91 -16.42
C ASN A 240 -15.97 24.88 -17.23
N GLU A 241 -15.69 23.58 -17.09
CA GLU A 241 -16.49 22.50 -17.64
C GLU A 241 -17.81 22.41 -16.87
N GLN A 242 -18.94 22.38 -17.57
CA GLN A 242 -20.25 22.21 -16.95
C GLN A 242 -21.16 21.35 -17.82
N GLY A 243 -22.07 20.62 -17.19
CA GLY A 243 -23.02 19.78 -17.90
C GLY A 243 -24.15 19.27 -17.03
N THR A 244 -25.15 18.71 -17.70
CA THR A 244 -26.36 18.17 -17.09
C THR A 244 -26.62 16.79 -17.67
N PHE A 245 -26.90 15.81 -16.81
CA PHE A 245 -27.20 14.44 -17.18
C PHE A 245 -28.46 13.94 -16.48
N GLU A 246 -29.42 13.44 -17.25
CA GLU A 246 -30.52 12.64 -16.73
C GLU A 246 -30.04 11.22 -16.42
N VAL A 247 -30.40 10.67 -15.27
CA VAL A 247 -30.05 9.30 -14.86
C VAL A 247 -31.02 8.30 -15.50
N PRO A 248 -30.56 7.41 -16.39
CA PRO A 248 -31.43 6.46 -17.06
C PRO A 248 -31.63 5.18 -16.23
N PRO A 249 -32.77 4.47 -16.34
CA PRO A 249 -32.93 3.16 -15.72
C PRO A 249 -32.09 2.10 -16.46
N ILE A 250 -31.02 1.60 -15.83
CA ILE A 250 -30.13 0.60 -16.45
C ILE A 250 -30.51 -0.79 -15.94
N SER A 251 -31.21 -1.56 -16.78
CA SER A 251 -31.63 -2.94 -16.48
C SER A 251 -30.82 -3.97 -17.27
N PRO A 252 -30.52 -5.15 -16.70
CA PRO A 252 -29.89 -6.23 -17.45
C PRO A 252 -30.83 -6.74 -18.55
N SER A 253 -30.28 -6.99 -19.73
CA SER A 253 -30.96 -7.72 -20.82
C SER A 253 -30.24 -9.04 -21.05
N TYR A 254 -30.95 -10.06 -21.52
CA TYR A 254 -30.41 -11.42 -21.69
C TYR A 254 -30.51 -11.88 -23.14
N THR A 255 -29.56 -12.72 -23.61
CA THR A 255 -29.45 -13.09 -25.04
C THR A 255 -30.54 -14.02 -25.53
N ASP A 256 -31.10 -14.87 -24.64
CA ASP A 256 -32.23 -15.74 -24.94
C ASP A 256 -33.16 -15.79 -23.72
N GLU A 257 -34.36 -15.22 -23.84
CA GLU A 257 -35.36 -15.21 -22.77
C GLU A 257 -35.87 -16.63 -22.43
N THR A 258 -35.65 -17.62 -23.31
CA THR A 258 -36.08 -19.00 -23.09
C THR A 258 -35.07 -19.86 -22.31
N GLU A 259 -33.81 -19.44 -22.24
CA GLU A 259 -32.74 -20.06 -21.43
C GLU A 259 -32.58 -19.39 -20.05
N GLN A 260 -33.45 -18.41 -19.75
CA GLN A 260 -33.41 -17.67 -18.49
C GLN A 260 -33.82 -18.56 -17.31
N LYS A 261 -32.94 -18.67 -16.33
CA LYS A 261 -33.24 -19.33 -15.07
C LYS A 261 -34.07 -18.39 -14.22
N SER A 262 -35.28 -18.80 -13.85
CA SER A 262 -36.11 -18.05 -12.92
C SER A 262 -36.72 -18.94 -11.85
N ARG A 263 -36.74 -18.44 -10.61
CA ARG A 263 -37.37 -19.14 -9.50
C ARG A 263 -37.99 -18.15 -8.54
N GLN A 264 -39.20 -18.45 -8.09
CA GLN A 264 -39.87 -17.73 -7.02
C GLN A 264 -40.07 -18.67 -5.83
N PHE A 265 -39.61 -18.24 -4.66
CA PHE A 265 -39.76 -19.00 -3.43
C PHE A 265 -40.05 -18.08 -2.24
N HIS A 266 -40.46 -18.68 -1.12
CA HIS A 266 -40.75 -17.95 0.11
C HIS A 266 -39.76 -18.35 1.19
N VAL A 267 -39.27 -17.36 1.94
CA VAL A 267 -38.39 -17.57 3.08
C VAL A 267 -39.11 -17.12 4.34
N SER A 268 -39.19 -18.00 5.34
CA SER A 268 -39.72 -17.66 6.67
C SER A 268 -38.62 -17.76 7.72
N THR A 269 -38.43 -16.74 8.58
CA THR A 269 -37.45 -16.78 9.69
C THR A 269 -38.07 -17.41 10.94
N PRO A 270 -37.26 -17.91 11.89
CA PRO A 270 -37.74 -18.35 13.20
C PRO A 270 -38.47 -17.27 14.02
N GLN A 271 -38.21 -16.00 13.73
CA GLN A 271 -38.84 -14.84 14.38
C GLN A 271 -40.25 -14.55 13.82
N GLY A 272 -40.65 -15.21 12.74
CA GLY A 272 -41.96 -15.06 12.11
C GLY A 272 -41.95 -14.20 10.86
N ASP A 273 -40.80 -13.62 10.48
CA ASP A 273 -40.69 -12.78 9.29
C ASP A 273 -40.82 -13.59 8.02
N ARG A 274 -41.44 -13.02 6.99
CA ARG A 274 -41.74 -13.71 5.74
C ARG A 274 -41.34 -12.86 4.56
N TYR A 275 -40.66 -13.48 3.60
CA TYR A 275 -40.15 -12.82 2.40
C TYR A 275 -40.53 -13.60 1.14
N GLN A 276 -40.88 -12.87 0.07
CA GLN A 276 -40.97 -13.39 -1.28
C GLN A 276 -39.65 -13.11 -1.98
N VAL A 277 -38.99 -14.16 -2.47
CA VAL A 277 -37.73 -14.02 -3.22
C VAL A 277 -37.99 -14.40 -4.66
N ARG A 278 -37.57 -13.52 -5.59
CA ARG A 278 -37.61 -13.75 -7.04
C ARG A 278 -36.19 -13.71 -7.57
N TYR A 279 -35.71 -14.84 -8.05
CA TYR A 279 -34.41 -15.00 -8.70
C TYR A 279 -34.61 -15.09 -10.22
N GLU A 280 -33.75 -14.41 -10.95
CA GLU A 280 -33.74 -14.34 -12.41
C GLU A 280 -32.29 -14.19 -12.87
N ALA A 281 -31.77 -15.09 -13.71
CA ALA A 281 -30.40 -15.02 -14.20
C ALA A 281 -30.24 -15.64 -15.59
N GLY A 282 -29.20 -15.21 -16.30
CA GLY A 282 -28.87 -15.73 -17.62
C GLY A 282 -27.61 -15.08 -18.20
N THR A 283 -27.41 -15.28 -19.49
CA THR A 283 -26.32 -14.64 -20.23
C THR A 283 -26.73 -13.24 -20.65
N LEU A 284 -26.00 -12.23 -20.19
CA LEU A 284 -26.22 -10.81 -20.51
C LEU A 284 -26.01 -10.53 -22.00
N ASP A 285 -26.98 -9.86 -22.59
CA ASP A 285 -26.90 -9.29 -23.94
C ASP A 285 -26.37 -7.85 -23.87
N ILE A 286 -25.05 -7.74 -23.68
CA ILE A 286 -24.36 -6.45 -23.58
C ILE A 286 -24.52 -5.65 -24.89
N ASP A 287 -24.60 -6.32 -26.03
CA ASP A 287 -24.79 -5.66 -27.32
C ASP A 287 -26.17 -5.00 -27.42
N SER A 288 -27.23 -5.65 -26.95
CA SER A 288 -28.56 -5.04 -26.90
C SER A 288 -28.64 -3.90 -25.90
N MET A 289 -27.99 -4.04 -24.73
CA MET A 289 -27.94 -2.98 -23.72
C MET A 289 -27.18 -1.74 -24.22
N THR A 290 -26.05 -1.95 -24.90
CA THR A 290 -25.25 -0.86 -25.47
C THR A 290 -25.98 -0.19 -26.64
N LYS A 291 -26.62 -0.94 -27.54
CA LYS A 291 -27.47 -0.38 -28.60
C LYS A 291 -28.63 0.46 -28.06
N TRP A 292 -29.26 0.00 -26.97
CA TRP A 292 -30.29 0.79 -26.28
C TRP A 292 -29.71 2.09 -25.74
N ALA A 293 -28.57 2.03 -25.05
CA ALA A 293 -27.91 3.20 -24.51
C ALA A 293 -27.50 4.17 -25.63
N GLU A 294 -26.90 3.70 -26.73
CA GLU A 294 -26.54 4.55 -27.88
C GLU A 294 -27.75 5.25 -28.51
N LYS A 295 -28.92 4.58 -28.52
CA LYS A 295 -30.14 5.11 -29.13
C LYS A 295 -30.86 6.12 -28.24
N GLU A 296 -31.04 5.80 -26.97
CA GLU A 296 -31.84 6.60 -26.04
C GLU A 296 -30.98 7.62 -25.25
N TYR A 297 -29.73 7.28 -24.98
CA TYR A 297 -28.79 8.07 -24.16
C TYR A 297 -27.36 8.04 -24.74
N PRO A 298 -27.11 8.65 -25.92
CA PRO A 298 -25.86 8.50 -26.67
C PRO A 298 -24.59 8.85 -25.88
N ASP A 299 -24.70 9.79 -24.93
CA ASP A 299 -23.59 10.23 -24.10
C ASP A 299 -23.35 9.34 -22.86
N LEU A 300 -24.14 8.27 -22.67
CA LEU A 300 -24.04 7.37 -21.51
C LEU A 300 -22.82 6.45 -21.59
N LEU A 301 -22.38 6.05 -22.78
CA LEU A 301 -21.28 5.09 -22.95
C LEU A 301 -19.92 5.80 -23.06
N THR A 302 -18.84 5.03 -22.94
CA THR A 302 -17.49 5.49 -23.31
C THR A 302 -17.37 5.63 -24.82
N GLN A 303 -16.31 6.28 -25.32
CA GLN A 303 -16.00 6.33 -26.76
C GLN A 303 -15.87 4.93 -27.40
N SER A 304 -15.49 3.92 -26.59
CA SER A 304 -15.42 2.52 -26.99
C SER A 304 -16.75 1.75 -26.89
N GLY A 305 -17.87 2.43 -26.64
CA GLY A 305 -19.21 1.84 -26.60
C GLY A 305 -19.48 0.98 -25.36
N LYS A 306 -18.84 1.26 -24.22
CA LYS A 306 -18.97 0.45 -22.98
C LYS A 306 -19.54 1.28 -21.83
N PHE A 307 -20.35 0.66 -20.97
CA PHE A 307 -20.71 1.23 -19.65
C PHE A 307 -19.44 1.42 -18.80
N ARG A 308 -19.41 2.35 -17.85
CA ARG A 308 -18.37 2.62 -16.84
C ARG A 308 -18.54 1.81 -15.55
N TYR A 309 -19.77 1.65 -15.06
CA TYR A 309 -20.06 1.13 -13.71
C TYR A 309 -20.37 -0.38 -13.68
N ARG A 310 -21.38 -0.83 -14.43
CA ARG A 310 -21.93 -2.21 -14.39
C ARG A 310 -22.14 -2.73 -15.81
N TYR A 311 -22.28 -4.06 -15.95
CA TYR A 311 -22.50 -4.77 -17.23
C TYR A 311 -21.33 -4.68 -18.21
N ARG A 312 -20.15 -5.10 -17.73
CA ARG A 312 -18.96 -5.31 -18.55
C ARG A 312 -18.58 -6.78 -18.56
N PRO A 313 -18.09 -7.32 -19.68
CA PRO A 313 -17.66 -8.72 -19.75
C PRO A 313 -16.33 -8.91 -19.01
N SER A 314 -16.40 -9.00 -17.68
CA SER A 314 -15.25 -9.14 -16.79
C SER A 314 -15.68 -9.86 -15.51
N GLN A 315 -14.85 -10.75 -15.01
CA GLN A 315 -15.11 -11.54 -13.81
C GLN A 315 -15.58 -10.70 -12.60
N ASN A 316 -15.01 -9.50 -12.43
CA ASN A 316 -15.30 -8.63 -11.29
C ASN A 316 -16.64 -7.90 -11.33
N ARG A 317 -17.24 -7.78 -12.53
CA ARG A 317 -18.46 -7.00 -12.75
C ARG A 317 -19.65 -7.89 -13.12
N GLN A 318 -19.52 -9.20 -12.99
CA GLN A 318 -20.55 -10.19 -13.30
C GLN A 318 -21.10 -10.89 -12.05
N GLY A 319 -22.31 -11.45 -12.18
CA GLY A 319 -23.08 -11.98 -11.08
C GLY A 319 -24.44 -11.30 -10.89
N ILE A 320 -25.01 -11.47 -9.70
CA ILE A 320 -26.38 -11.10 -9.38
C ILE A 320 -26.44 -9.72 -8.74
N ASP A 321 -27.41 -8.92 -9.16
CA ASP A 321 -27.78 -7.68 -8.47
C ASP A 321 -28.91 -7.97 -7.48
N ILE A 322 -28.71 -7.62 -6.20
CA ILE A 322 -29.67 -7.85 -5.13
C ILE A 322 -30.50 -6.59 -4.93
N TYR A 323 -31.79 -6.70 -5.21
CA TYR A 323 -32.79 -5.68 -4.94
C TYR A 323 -33.52 -5.97 -3.63
N ALA A 324 -33.58 -4.96 -2.76
CA ALA A 324 -34.38 -4.96 -1.54
C ALA A 324 -34.58 -3.51 -1.06
N ASN A 325 -35.65 -3.27 -0.29
CA ASN A 325 -35.95 -1.97 0.32
C ASN A 325 -35.96 -0.81 -0.71
N GLY A 326 -36.57 -0.98 -1.88
CA GLY A 326 -36.73 0.12 -2.85
C GLY A 326 -35.58 0.34 -3.84
N ARG A 327 -34.40 -0.28 -3.67
CA ARG A 327 -33.27 -0.15 -4.60
C ARG A 327 -32.43 -1.41 -4.74
N VAL A 328 -31.48 -1.41 -5.67
CA VAL A 328 -30.39 -2.40 -5.70
C VAL A 328 -29.42 -2.08 -4.56
N LEU A 329 -29.30 -3.00 -3.60
CA LEU A 329 -28.38 -2.90 -2.48
C LEU A 329 -26.98 -3.37 -2.88
N MET A 330 -26.89 -4.53 -3.53
CA MET A 330 -25.61 -5.15 -3.89
C MET A 330 -25.57 -5.43 -5.39
N THR A 331 -24.40 -5.25 -6.01
CA THR A 331 -24.19 -5.58 -7.43
C THR A 331 -23.05 -6.60 -7.59
N SER A 332 -23.07 -7.35 -8.70
CA SER A 332 -22.02 -8.32 -9.06
C SER A 332 -21.78 -9.41 -8.00
N VAL A 333 -22.83 -9.82 -7.29
CA VAL A 333 -22.77 -10.83 -6.23
C VAL A 333 -22.72 -12.21 -6.89
N PHE A 334 -21.55 -12.82 -6.91
CA PHE A 334 -21.32 -14.12 -7.55
C PHE A 334 -20.85 -15.14 -6.51
N GLU A 335 -19.63 -14.95 -6.00
CA GLU A 335 -19.00 -15.87 -5.06
C GLU A 335 -19.79 -16.01 -3.75
N ASP A 336 -20.31 -14.88 -3.23
CA ASP A 336 -21.10 -14.85 -2.00
C ASP A 336 -22.38 -15.70 -2.09
N LEU A 337 -22.94 -15.86 -3.30
CA LEU A 337 -24.23 -16.50 -3.54
C LEU A 337 -24.10 -17.97 -3.93
N PHE A 338 -23.13 -18.30 -4.80
CA PHE A 338 -23.02 -19.64 -5.42
C PHE A 338 -21.88 -20.51 -4.86
N ASP A 339 -21.00 -19.97 -4.02
CA ASP A 339 -19.78 -20.68 -3.56
C ASP A 339 -18.92 -21.22 -4.73
N LEU A 340 -18.93 -20.50 -5.86
CA LEU A 340 -18.17 -20.78 -7.07
C LEU A 340 -17.09 -19.72 -7.27
N THR A 341 -15.89 -20.15 -7.68
CA THR A 341 -14.82 -19.23 -8.08
C THR A 341 -15.17 -18.58 -9.42
N ARG A 342 -14.96 -17.26 -9.51
CA ARG A 342 -15.12 -16.53 -10.78
C ARG A 342 -14.14 -17.06 -11.82
N ASN A 343 -14.63 -17.27 -13.04
CA ASN A 343 -13.79 -17.58 -14.20
C ASN A 343 -14.38 -16.93 -15.47
N ASN A 344 -13.69 -17.08 -16.61
CA ASN A 344 -14.08 -16.46 -17.87
C ASN A 344 -15.38 -17.01 -18.49
N GLN A 345 -15.79 -18.22 -18.14
CA GLN A 345 -17.05 -18.81 -18.64
C GLN A 345 -18.27 -18.03 -18.14
N TYR A 346 -18.13 -17.36 -17.00
CA TYR A 346 -19.16 -16.52 -16.39
C TYR A 346 -19.02 -15.03 -16.77
N ASN A 347 -18.12 -14.67 -17.68
CA ASN A 347 -17.91 -13.28 -18.08
C ASN A 347 -19.14 -12.61 -18.70
N TYR A 348 -20.19 -13.34 -19.05
CA TYR A 348 -21.47 -12.76 -19.46
C TYR A 348 -22.61 -13.15 -18.52
N PHE A 349 -22.34 -13.86 -17.43
CA PHE A 349 -23.38 -14.24 -16.48
C PHE A 349 -23.86 -13.01 -15.70
N GLY A 350 -25.17 -12.80 -15.70
CA GLY A 350 -25.79 -11.76 -14.91
C GLY A 350 -27.17 -12.17 -14.43
N GLY A 351 -27.67 -11.49 -13.42
CA GLY A 351 -29.02 -11.73 -12.94
C GLY A 351 -29.47 -10.71 -11.91
N THR A 352 -30.70 -10.88 -11.45
CA THR A 352 -31.33 -10.09 -10.41
C THR A 352 -31.95 -11.02 -9.37
N LEU A 353 -31.74 -10.70 -8.09
CA LEU A 353 -32.43 -11.32 -6.97
C LEU A 353 -33.22 -10.25 -6.24
N ARG A 354 -34.55 -10.35 -6.28
CA ARG A 354 -35.48 -9.39 -5.65
C ARG A 354 -36.07 -10.00 -4.40
N ILE A 355 -36.02 -9.26 -3.29
CA ILE A 355 -36.53 -9.70 -1.98
C ILE A 355 -37.63 -8.73 -1.54
N PHE A 356 -38.83 -9.25 -1.28
CA PHE A 356 -39.99 -8.48 -0.83
C PHE A 356 -40.47 -8.97 0.53
N PRO A 357 -40.67 -8.11 1.53
CA PRO A 357 -41.31 -8.50 2.78
C PRO A 357 -42.81 -8.81 2.57
N ILE A 358 -43.39 -9.72 3.37
CA ILE A 358 -44.80 -10.14 3.25
C ILE A 358 -45.46 -10.24 4.64
N GLY A 359 -46.70 -9.77 4.75
CA GLY A 359 -47.51 -9.93 5.96
C GLY A 359 -47.17 -8.84 6.98
N ASP A 360 -46.80 -9.23 8.20
CA ASP A 360 -46.42 -8.32 9.28
C ASP A 360 -44.90 -7.98 9.26
N THR A 361 -44.20 -8.32 8.18
CA THR A 361 -42.79 -7.98 7.98
C THR A 361 -42.72 -6.68 7.18
N ASP A 362 -41.95 -5.72 7.68
CA ASP A 362 -41.91 -4.38 7.09
C ASP A 362 -40.61 -4.10 6.30
N GLU A 363 -39.51 -4.80 6.60
CA GLU A 363 -38.19 -4.52 6.00
C GLU A 363 -37.35 -5.77 5.73
N VAL A 364 -36.39 -5.65 4.79
CA VAL A 364 -35.34 -6.63 4.58
C VAL A 364 -34.11 -6.25 5.42
N PRO A 365 -33.51 -7.18 6.19
CA PRO A 365 -32.37 -6.89 7.06
C PRO A 365 -31.11 -6.51 6.27
N THR A 366 -30.57 -5.33 6.55
CA THR A 366 -29.30 -4.84 5.99
C THR A 366 -28.19 -4.82 7.03
N ASP A 367 -26.95 -4.67 6.59
CA ASP A 367 -25.86 -4.30 7.49
C ASP A 367 -26.12 -2.92 8.14
N ASN A 368 -25.32 -2.58 9.16
CA ASN A 368 -25.47 -1.31 9.88
C ASN A 368 -25.30 -0.08 8.96
N LYS A 369 -24.67 -0.24 7.80
CA LYS A 369 -24.40 0.83 6.82
C LYS A 369 -25.47 0.93 5.75
N LYS A 370 -26.45 0.00 5.72
CA LYS A 370 -27.50 -0.13 4.68
C LYS A 370 -26.96 -0.21 3.24
N THR A 371 -25.69 -0.56 3.09
CA THR A 371 -25.07 -0.70 1.76
C THR A 371 -25.23 -2.12 1.25
N ARG A 372 -25.49 -3.09 2.13
CA ARG A 372 -25.57 -4.51 1.79
C ARG A 372 -26.66 -5.21 2.59
N LEU A 373 -27.17 -6.30 2.04
CA LEU A 373 -27.98 -7.24 2.80
C LEU A 373 -27.14 -7.81 3.97
N ASP A 374 -27.73 -8.01 5.14
CA ASP A 374 -27.04 -8.69 6.23
C ASP A 374 -26.78 -10.15 5.83
N THR A 375 -25.54 -10.46 5.46
CA THR A 375 -25.12 -11.80 5.05
C THR A 375 -25.05 -12.80 6.21
N ASN A 376 -25.19 -12.35 7.46
CA ASN A 376 -25.32 -13.23 8.63
C ASN A 376 -26.80 -13.51 8.95
N SER A 377 -27.73 -12.85 8.27
CA SER A 377 -29.16 -13.05 8.49
C SER A 377 -29.60 -14.46 8.10
N GLU A 378 -30.59 -14.97 8.83
CA GLU A 378 -31.22 -16.24 8.52
C GLU A 378 -31.90 -16.22 7.14
N LEU A 379 -32.35 -15.04 6.69
CA LEU A 379 -32.84 -14.80 5.34
C LEU A 379 -31.76 -15.12 4.30
N TRP A 380 -30.56 -14.56 4.45
CA TRP A 380 -29.45 -14.79 3.52
C TRP A 380 -29.05 -16.26 3.46
N ARG A 381 -28.92 -16.92 4.62
CA ARG A 381 -28.59 -18.36 4.69
C ARG A 381 -29.57 -19.21 3.87
N LYS A 382 -30.88 -18.96 4.04
CA LYS A 382 -31.93 -19.70 3.34
C LYS A 382 -31.98 -19.40 1.84
N ILE A 383 -31.71 -18.16 1.44
CA ILE A 383 -31.59 -17.80 0.02
C ILE A 383 -30.45 -18.59 -0.63
N ARG A 384 -29.28 -18.68 0.00
CA ARG A 384 -28.16 -19.47 -0.53
C ARG A 384 -28.47 -20.96 -0.61
N GLU A 385 -29.15 -21.51 0.40
CA GLU A 385 -29.59 -22.91 0.38
C GLU A 385 -30.52 -23.18 -0.81
N GLU A 386 -31.50 -22.32 -1.06
CA GLU A 386 -32.39 -22.45 -2.22
C GLU A 386 -31.68 -22.29 -3.57
N LEU A 387 -30.66 -21.42 -3.65
CA LEU A 387 -29.90 -21.16 -4.89
C LEU A 387 -28.72 -22.11 -5.13
N SER A 388 -28.41 -22.98 -4.16
CA SER A 388 -27.43 -24.05 -4.30
C SER A 388 -27.92 -25.24 -5.14
N ASP A 389 -29.20 -25.21 -5.53
CA ASP A 389 -29.80 -26.17 -6.46
C ASP A 389 -29.08 -26.13 -7.81
N GLU A 390 -28.62 -27.28 -8.31
CA GLU A 390 -27.84 -27.40 -9.56
C GLU A 390 -28.56 -26.74 -10.74
N GLU A 391 -29.89 -26.78 -10.77
CA GLU A 391 -30.69 -26.16 -11.84
C GLU A 391 -30.58 -24.63 -11.86
N LEU A 392 -30.25 -23.99 -10.73
CA LEU A 392 -30.17 -22.54 -10.57
C LEU A 392 -28.76 -21.98 -10.61
N LEU A 393 -27.75 -22.85 -10.58
CA LEU A 393 -26.34 -22.45 -10.63
C LEU A 393 -26.00 -21.74 -11.96
N PRO A 394 -25.02 -20.83 -11.95
CA PRO A 394 -24.53 -20.17 -13.16
C PRO A 394 -24.07 -21.20 -14.20
N GLU A 395 -24.52 -21.03 -15.44
CA GLU A 395 -24.01 -21.81 -16.58
C GLU A 395 -22.92 -21.03 -17.30
N GLY A 396 -21.83 -21.73 -17.60
CA GLY A 396 -20.70 -21.16 -18.32
C GLY A 396 -20.88 -21.14 -19.82
N ARG A 397 -20.49 -20.05 -20.47
CA ARG A 397 -20.25 -20.08 -21.91
C ARG A 397 -18.95 -20.82 -22.21
N GLU A 398 -19.04 -21.93 -22.93
CA GLU A 398 -17.92 -22.52 -23.65
C GLU A 398 -17.54 -21.60 -24.83
N TYR A 399 -16.38 -20.95 -24.76
CA TYR A 399 -15.85 -20.19 -25.89
C TYR A 399 -15.21 -21.18 -26.87
N GLY A 400 -16.03 -21.78 -27.74
CA GLY A 400 -15.55 -22.94 -28.50
C GLY A 400 -16.34 -23.42 -29.70
N LYS A 401 -17.26 -22.64 -30.29
CA LYS A 401 -17.71 -22.85 -31.69
C LYS A 401 -18.01 -21.51 -32.36
N ARG A 402 -17.11 -21.05 -33.23
CA ARG A 402 -17.44 -20.01 -34.23
C ARG A 402 -18.56 -20.57 -35.13
N VAL A 403 -19.81 -20.20 -34.85
CA VAL A 403 -20.90 -20.28 -35.83
C VAL A 403 -20.80 -19.02 -36.69
N SER A 404 -20.28 -19.18 -37.90
CA SER A 404 -20.38 -18.14 -38.91
C SER A 404 -21.86 -17.93 -39.26
N SER A 405 -22.41 -16.76 -38.98
CA SER A 405 -23.56 -16.24 -39.72
C SER A 405 -23.17 -14.87 -40.28
N GLY A 406 -23.28 -14.76 -41.61
CA GLY A 406 -22.52 -13.84 -42.43
C GLY A 406 -22.89 -12.36 -42.37
N GLY A 407 -21.98 -11.54 -42.89
CA GLY A 407 -22.27 -10.16 -43.29
C GLY A 407 -21.02 -9.33 -43.58
N ALA A 408 -20.48 -9.46 -44.81
CA ALA A 408 -19.55 -8.58 -45.57
C ALA A 408 -18.76 -7.46 -44.83
N SER A 409 -17.45 -7.29 -45.01
CA SER A 409 -16.81 -6.99 -46.30
C SER A 409 -15.28 -6.94 -46.16
N THR A 410 -14.59 -7.63 -47.07
CA THR A 410 -13.27 -7.33 -47.68
C THR A 410 -12.11 -6.88 -46.79
N THR A 411 -11.07 -7.72 -46.66
CA THR A 411 -9.82 -7.56 -47.45
C THR A 411 -8.85 -8.74 -47.30
N ASN A 412 -8.38 -9.18 -48.47
CA ASN A 412 -7.14 -9.87 -48.86
C ASN A 412 -6.65 -11.12 -48.11
N GLN A 413 -6.85 -12.24 -48.82
CA GLN A 413 -6.22 -13.55 -48.67
C GLN A 413 -4.69 -13.50 -48.90
N ILE A 414 -3.95 -14.20 -48.05
CA ILE A 414 -2.67 -14.86 -48.36
C ILE A 414 -2.92 -16.36 -48.14
N PRO A 415 -2.44 -17.29 -48.99
CA PRO A 415 -2.88 -18.68 -48.99
C PRO A 415 -2.31 -19.46 -47.82
N GLU A 416 -3.18 -20.16 -47.09
CA GLU A 416 -2.82 -21.26 -46.18
C GLU A 416 -2.39 -22.47 -47.01
N GLU A 417 -1.16 -22.94 -46.79
CA GLU A 417 -0.79 -24.31 -47.13
C GLU A 417 -1.32 -25.23 -46.04
N GLU A 418 -2.08 -26.26 -46.45
CA GLU A 418 -2.58 -27.33 -45.58
C GLU A 418 -1.41 -28.12 -45.00
N GLU A 419 -1.16 -27.99 -43.69
CA GLU A 419 -0.46 -29.04 -42.95
C GLU A 419 -1.48 -29.96 -42.25
N SER A 420 -1.38 -31.21 -42.64
CA SER A 420 -2.17 -32.35 -42.19
C SER A 420 -2.01 -32.59 -40.69
N ALA A 421 -3.13 -32.95 -40.06
CA ALA A 421 -3.20 -33.53 -38.73
C ALA A 421 -2.41 -34.85 -38.66
N GLU A 422 -1.10 -34.77 -38.38
CA GLU A 422 -0.25 -35.89 -38.00
C GLU A 422 1.00 -35.44 -37.21
N GLU A 423 0.89 -34.45 -36.31
CA GLU A 423 1.92 -34.19 -35.27
C GLU A 423 1.25 -33.92 -33.92
N LEU A 424 0.93 -35.01 -33.23
CA LEU A 424 0.51 -35.03 -31.82
C LEU A 424 1.40 -36.06 -31.11
N ALA A 425 2.64 -35.66 -30.83
CA ALA A 425 3.54 -36.19 -29.78
C ALA A 425 4.96 -35.61 -29.94
N SER A 426 5.17 -34.36 -29.51
CA SER A 426 6.52 -33.92 -29.11
C SER A 426 6.40 -32.92 -27.97
N THR A 427 6.82 -33.33 -26.78
CA THR A 427 7.16 -32.42 -25.68
C THR A 427 8.10 -31.34 -26.23
N PRO A 428 7.88 -30.04 -25.96
CA PRO A 428 8.78 -29.00 -26.43
C PRO A 428 10.20 -29.33 -25.95
N THR A 429 11.12 -29.52 -26.89
CA THR A 429 12.54 -29.76 -26.60
C THR A 429 13.30 -28.46 -26.84
N PHE A 430 14.17 -28.10 -25.90
CA PHE A 430 15.09 -26.96 -26.04
C PHE A 430 15.88 -27.10 -27.34
N ASP A 431 15.86 -26.07 -28.20
CA ASP A 431 16.64 -26.08 -29.44
C ASP A 431 18.11 -25.87 -29.09
N SER A 432 18.93 -26.90 -29.31
CA SER A 432 20.39 -26.84 -29.11
C SER A 432 21.12 -25.78 -29.93
N ASN A 433 20.44 -25.05 -30.83
CA ASN A 433 21.00 -23.89 -31.55
C ASN A 433 20.49 -22.53 -31.02
N SER A 434 19.56 -22.51 -30.06
CA SER A 434 19.03 -21.28 -29.46
C SER A 434 19.89 -20.78 -28.30
N ASP A 435 19.91 -19.47 -28.10
CA ASP A 435 20.55 -18.84 -26.93
C ASP A 435 19.87 -19.33 -25.63
N ILE A 436 20.66 -19.56 -24.57
CA ILE A 436 20.12 -19.99 -23.28
C ILE A 436 19.42 -18.85 -22.54
N PHE A 437 19.72 -17.59 -22.89
CA PHE A 437 19.14 -16.41 -22.24
C PHE A 437 17.77 -16.04 -22.81
N GLY A 438 16.93 -15.46 -21.95
CA GLY A 438 15.56 -15.08 -22.25
C GLY A 438 14.52 -16.09 -21.80
N LEU A 439 13.30 -15.95 -22.32
CA LEU A 439 12.14 -16.74 -21.91
C LEU A 439 11.90 -17.94 -22.84
N HIS A 440 11.87 -19.13 -22.25
CA HIS A 440 11.64 -20.41 -22.93
C HIS A 440 10.25 -20.96 -22.64
N HIS A 441 9.55 -21.41 -23.68
CA HIS A 441 8.22 -22.02 -23.55
C HIS A 441 8.31 -23.55 -23.39
N GLY A 442 7.90 -24.07 -22.24
CA GLY A 442 7.78 -25.51 -21.98
C GLY A 442 7.88 -25.90 -20.50
N ASP A 443 8.06 -27.19 -20.24
CA ASP A 443 8.15 -27.72 -18.87
C ASP A 443 9.56 -27.54 -18.29
N ALA A 444 9.66 -26.83 -17.17
CA ALA A 444 10.92 -26.61 -16.44
C ALA A 444 11.64 -27.92 -16.08
N LYS A 445 10.90 -29.01 -15.81
CA LYS A 445 11.48 -30.34 -15.54
C LYS A 445 12.26 -30.91 -16.71
N SER A 446 11.98 -30.44 -17.94
CA SER A 446 12.65 -30.87 -19.16
C SER A 446 13.66 -29.83 -19.67
N ILE A 447 13.32 -28.55 -19.58
CA ILE A 447 14.14 -27.47 -20.14
C ILE A 447 15.39 -27.20 -19.31
N ILE A 448 15.30 -27.18 -17.97
CA ILE A 448 16.46 -26.86 -17.11
C ILE A 448 17.59 -27.88 -17.28
N PRO A 449 17.32 -29.21 -17.27
CA PRO A 449 18.36 -30.19 -17.57
C PRO A 449 18.96 -30.00 -18.98
N ALA A 450 18.14 -29.67 -19.98
CA ALA A 450 18.62 -29.44 -21.35
C ALA A 450 19.51 -28.19 -21.45
N ILE A 451 19.17 -27.11 -20.74
CA ILE A 451 19.98 -25.90 -20.65
C ILE A 451 21.31 -26.21 -19.97
N ARG A 452 21.32 -26.98 -18.87
CA ARG A 452 22.55 -27.42 -18.19
C ARG A 452 23.48 -28.18 -19.14
N ASP A 453 22.94 -29.16 -19.85
CA ASP A 453 23.70 -29.99 -20.77
C ASP A 453 24.26 -29.13 -21.92
N HIS A 454 23.46 -28.21 -22.46
CA HIS A 454 23.88 -27.28 -23.52
C HIS A 454 24.92 -26.24 -23.06
N ALA A 455 24.76 -25.68 -21.86
CA ALA A 455 25.69 -24.72 -21.25
C ALA A 455 27.05 -25.37 -21.02
N THR A 456 27.07 -26.63 -20.57
CA THR A 456 28.30 -27.42 -20.40
C THR A 456 29.07 -27.57 -21.72
N ASP A 457 28.35 -27.73 -22.84
CA ASP A 457 28.94 -27.88 -24.18
C ASP A 457 29.39 -26.55 -24.81
N THR A 458 28.73 -25.43 -24.49
CA THR A 458 28.93 -24.13 -25.16
C THR A 458 29.75 -23.11 -24.38
N LEU A 459 29.62 -23.06 -23.05
CA LEU A 459 30.28 -22.05 -22.20
C LEU A 459 31.68 -22.48 -21.74
N ASN A 460 32.07 -23.76 -21.91
CA ASN A 460 33.38 -24.27 -21.49
C ASN A 460 33.66 -24.03 -19.98
N GLU A 461 32.58 -23.83 -19.22
CA GLU A 461 32.54 -23.56 -17.78
C GLU A 461 31.86 -24.74 -17.07
N GLN A 462 32.00 -24.78 -15.75
CA GLN A 462 31.49 -25.86 -14.90
C GLN A 462 29.96 -26.00 -15.05
N ALA A 463 29.40 -27.16 -14.68
CA ALA A 463 27.95 -27.43 -14.75
C ALA A 463 27.10 -26.42 -13.94
N GLU A 464 27.74 -25.63 -13.08
CA GLU A 464 27.17 -24.60 -12.22
C GLU A 464 27.50 -23.20 -12.75
N PHE A 465 26.47 -22.43 -13.12
CA PHE A 465 26.63 -21.12 -13.77
C PHE A 465 25.53 -20.11 -13.39
N VAL A 466 24.49 -20.50 -12.66
CA VAL A 466 23.43 -19.60 -12.19
C VAL A 466 23.86 -18.94 -10.88
N ASP A 467 23.83 -17.61 -10.82
CA ASP A 467 24.17 -16.84 -9.62
C ASP A 467 22.98 -16.73 -8.67
N THR A 468 21.79 -16.45 -9.20
CA THR A 468 20.58 -16.31 -8.38
C THR A 468 19.36 -16.88 -9.09
N THR A 469 18.55 -17.67 -8.38
CA THR A 469 17.22 -18.09 -8.81
C THR A 469 16.17 -17.32 -8.02
N ILE A 470 15.19 -16.70 -8.68
CA ILE A 470 14.05 -16.02 -8.04
C ILE A 470 12.77 -16.59 -8.63
N THR A 471 11.86 -17.11 -7.81
CA THR A 471 10.67 -17.77 -8.34
C THR A 471 9.49 -17.83 -7.36
N SER A 472 8.29 -18.11 -7.89
CA SER A 472 7.12 -18.50 -7.11
C SER A 472 6.49 -19.77 -7.71
N PRO A 473 6.59 -20.92 -7.04
CA PRO A 473 6.00 -22.15 -7.56
C PRO A 473 4.47 -22.09 -7.56
N PRO A 474 3.78 -22.84 -8.46
CA PRO A 474 2.33 -22.99 -8.41
C PRO A 474 1.91 -23.66 -7.09
N TYR A 475 0.89 -23.13 -6.41
CA TYR A 475 0.47 -23.68 -5.11
C TYR A 475 -0.48 -24.86 -5.35
N TYR A 476 -0.26 -25.93 -4.59
CA TYR A 476 -1.06 -27.17 -4.66
C TYR A 476 -2.57 -26.93 -4.64
N ASP A 477 -3.25 -27.32 -5.72
CA ASP A 477 -4.71 -27.36 -5.87
C ASP A 477 -5.38 -26.02 -5.50
N LEU A 478 -4.71 -24.91 -5.85
CA LEU A 478 -5.15 -23.56 -5.49
C LEU A 478 -5.56 -22.69 -6.69
N LYS A 479 -4.80 -22.72 -7.79
CA LYS A 479 -5.05 -21.95 -9.02
C LYS A 479 -4.54 -22.70 -10.24
N GLU A 480 -5.37 -22.85 -11.26
CA GLU A 480 -4.99 -23.35 -12.58
C GLU A 480 -4.38 -22.23 -13.41
N TYR A 481 -3.17 -22.44 -13.95
CA TYR A 481 -2.45 -21.44 -14.76
C TYR A 481 -2.66 -21.64 -16.27
N GLY A 482 -3.53 -22.56 -16.69
CA GLY A 482 -4.09 -22.63 -18.05
C GLY A 482 -3.28 -23.44 -19.06
N SER A 483 -2.45 -24.38 -18.61
CA SER A 483 -1.75 -25.36 -19.45
C SER A 483 -2.60 -26.62 -19.70
N SER A 484 -2.17 -27.53 -20.60
CA SER A 484 -2.83 -28.83 -20.75
C SER A 484 -2.74 -29.61 -19.43
N GLU A 485 -3.88 -30.08 -18.91
CA GLU A 485 -4.04 -30.63 -17.56
C GLU A 485 -2.86 -31.52 -17.10
N GLU A 486 -2.36 -32.44 -17.95
CA GLU A 486 -1.37 -33.46 -17.56
C GLU A 486 0.05 -32.97 -17.13
N ASN A 487 0.44 -31.71 -17.37
CA ASN A 487 1.84 -31.26 -17.16
C ASN A 487 2.06 -30.20 -16.06
N GLU A 488 1.00 -29.70 -15.40
CA GLU A 488 1.11 -28.60 -14.41
C GLU A 488 1.41 -29.12 -13.00
N ILE A 489 2.55 -28.69 -12.40
CA ILE A 489 2.90 -29.05 -11.02
C ILE A 489 1.81 -28.55 -10.07
N GLY A 490 1.28 -29.46 -9.24
CA GLY A 490 0.31 -29.14 -8.19
C GLY A 490 -1.17 -29.19 -8.58
N GLN A 491 -1.52 -29.51 -9.83
CA GLN A 491 -2.92 -29.71 -10.27
C GLN A 491 -3.39 -31.17 -10.18
N HIS A 492 -2.46 -32.12 -10.04
CA HIS A 492 -2.74 -33.56 -10.02
C HIS A 492 -1.98 -34.26 -8.89
N GLY A 493 -2.56 -35.36 -8.40
CA GLY A 493 -1.95 -36.19 -7.35
C GLY A 493 -2.23 -35.69 -5.92
N SER A 494 -1.46 -36.23 -4.98
CA SER A 494 -1.50 -35.93 -3.56
C SER A 494 -0.53 -34.79 -3.20
N TYR A 495 -0.74 -34.15 -2.05
CA TYR A 495 0.15 -33.10 -1.55
C TYR A 495 1.62 -33.56 -1.44
N VAL A 496 1.83 -34.84 -1.13
CA VAL A 496 3.17 -35.44 -1.05
C VAL A 496 3.81 -35.56 -2.43
N GLU A 497 3.04 -35.98 -3.44
CA GLU A 497 3.53 -36.05 -4.82
C GLU A 497 3.91 -34.64 -5.34
N TYR A 498 3.09 -33.63 -5.05
CA TYR A 498 3.43 -32.24 -5.35
C TYR A 498 4.75 -31.77 -4.70
N LEU A 499 4.96 -32.07 -3.42
CA LEU A 499 6.21 -31.73 -2.74
C LEU A 499 7.40 -32.48 -3.34
N GLN A 500 7.21 -33.72 -3.79
CA GLN A 500 8.25 -34.50 -4.48
C GLN A 500 8.61 -33.90 -5.85
N GLU A 501 7.61 -33.43 -6.61
CA GLU A 501 7.86 -32.75 -7.89
C GLU A 501 8.67 -31.46 -7.71
N LEU A 502 8.31 -30.63 -6.71
CA LEU A 502 9.09 -29.45 -6.37
C LEU A 502 10.49 -29.79 -5.88
N GLN A 503 10.64 -30.85 -5.09
CA GLN A 503 11.95 -31.31 -4.62
C GLN A 503 12.86 -31.67 -5.80
N ASN A 504 12.35 -32.44 -6.75
CA ASN A 504 13.10 -32.86 -7.93
C ASN A 504 13.52 -31.64 -8.76
N LEU A 505 12.61 -30.68 -8.96
CA LEU A 505 12.94 -29.45 -9.68
C LEU A 505 13.99 -28.61 -8.95
N PHE A 506 13.87 -28.42 -7.63
CA PHE A 506 14.85 -27.66 -6.86
C PHE A 506 16.21 -28.38 -6.72
N SER A 507 16.27 -29.70 -6.91
CA SER A 507 17.51 -30.45 -7.10
C SER A 507 18.18 -30.13 -8.44
N GLU A 508 17.41 -30.03 -9.53
CA GLU A 508 17.96 -29.57 -10.81
C GLU A 508 18.45 -28.12 -10.73
N VAL A 509 17.69 -27.23 -10.09
CA VAL A 509 18.10 -25.84 -9.83
C VAL A 509 19.37 -25.79 -8.97
N TYR A 510 19.47 -26.62 -7.93
CA TYR A 510 20.69 -26.76 -7.13
C TYR A 510 21.89 -27.14 -8.02
N SER A 511 21.72 -28.10 -8.94
CA SER A 511 22.82 -28.58 -9.79
C SER A 511 23.39 -27.53 -10.75
N VAL A 512 22.60 -26.51 -11.11
CA VAL A 512 23.03 -25.42 -12.02
C VAL A 512 23.43 -24.14 -11.29
N THR A 513 23.10 -24.01 -10.00
CA THR A 513 23.45 -22.84 -9.19
C THR A 513 24.90 -22.92 -8.73
N ARG A 514 25.61 -21.80 -8.71
CA ARG A 514 26.99 -21.73 -8.21
C ARG A 514 27.07 -21.96 -6.71
N ASP A 515 28.25 -22.32 -6.21
CA ASP A 515 28.52 -22.50 -4.77
C ASP A 515 28.24 -21.25 -3.92
N ASP A 516 28.48 -20.07 -4.50
CA ASP A 516 28.19 -18.76 -3.91
C ASP A 516 26.81 -18.21 -4.30
N GLY A 517 26.03 -18.98 -5.07
CA GLY A 517 24.72 -18.57 -5.56
C GLY A 517 23.57 -18.78 -4.58
N SER A 518 22.41 -18.23 -4.93
CA SER A 518 21.23 -18.19 -4.07
C SER A 518 19.93 -18.65 -4.75
N LEU A 519 18.98 -19.13 -3.94
CA LEU A 519 17.62 -19.47 -4.37
C LEU A 519 16.61 -18.70 -3.50
N TRP A 520 15.75 -17.92 -4.14
CA TRP A 520 14.69 -17.13 -3.52
C TRP A 520 13.33 -17.67 -3.93
N VAL A 521 12.55 -18.14 -2.95
CA VAL A 521 11.23 -18.72 -3.19
C VAL A 521 10.16 -17.86 -2.53
N VAL A 522 9.32 -17.22 -3.34
CA VAL A 522 8.15 -16.46 -2.89
C VAL A 522 6.96 -17.40 -2.75
N VAL A 523 6.46 -17.55 -1.53
CA VAL A 523 5.41 -18.52 -1.18
C VAL A 523 4.56 -18.05 0.00
N ASN A 524 3.29 -18.44 0.03
CA ASN A 524 2.37 -18.09 1.10
C ASN A 524 1.76 -19.33 1.76
N THR A 525 1.21 -19.13 2.96
CA THR A 525 0.30 -20.09 3.57
C THR A 525 -1.07 -20.01 2.92
N PHE A 526 -1.73 -21.15 2.82
CA PHE A 526 -3.12 -21.22 2.40
C PHE A 526 -3.93 -22.05 3.40
N ARG A 527 -5.24 -22.07 3.24
CA ARG A 527 -6.13 -22.85 4.12
C ARG A 527 -6.85 -23.93 3.35
N ARG A 528 -6.93 -25.12 3.94
CA ARG A 528 -7.76 -26.24 3.48
C ARG A 528 -8.53 -26.79 4.68
N ASN A 529 -9.82 -27.03 4.52
CA ASN A 529 -10.68 -27.55 5.61
C ASN A 529 -10.61 -26.75 6.93
N ARG A 530 -10.47 -25.41 6.85
CA ARG A 530 -10.30 -24.46 7.98
C ARG A 530 -8.95 -24.52 8.70
N GLU A 531 -8.06 -25.43 8.34
CA GLU A 531 -6.69 -25.51 8.87
C GLU A 531 -5.71 -24.73 7.99
N ILE A 532 -4.61 -24.25 8.58
CA ILE A 532 -3.54 -23.58 7.86
C ILE A 532 -2.58 -24.64 7.33
N VAL A 533 -2.36 -24.64 6.01
CA VAL A 533 -1.30 -25.40 5.38
C VAL A 533 -0.02 -24.58 5.44
N GLN A 534 1.03 -25.17 6.02
CA GLN A 534 2.31 -24.52 6.29
C GLN A 534 3.26 -24.63 5.08
N LEU A 535 2.74 -24.38 3.88
CA LEU A 535 3.46 -24.57 2.62
C LEU A 535 4.88 -23.98 2.60
N PRO A 536 5.14 -22.74 3.09
CA PRO A 536 6.50 -22.21 3.13
C PRO A 536 7.49 -23.10 3.90
N PHE A 537 7.07 -23.65 5.04
CA PHE A 537 7.92 -24.52 5.84
C PHE A 537 8.04 -25.93 5.26
N ASP A 538 7.02 -26.41 4.55
CA ASP A 538 7.10 -27.68 3.83
C ASP A 538 8.08 -27.57 2.64
N ILE A 539 8.07 -26.45 1.90
CA ILE A 539 9.05 -26.15 0.85
C ILE A 539 10.47 -26.04 1.44
N ALA A 540 10.63 -25.32 2.54
CA ALA A 540 11.94 -25.24 3.21
C ALA A 540 12.49 -26.62 3.58
N ARG A 541 11.65 -27.52 4.08
CA ARG A 541 12.06 -28.89 4.43
C ARG A 541 12.50 -29.69 3.21
N ILE A 542 11.77 -29.65 2.10
CA ILE A 542 12.19 -30.42 0.90
C ILE A 542 13.48 -29.87 0.29
N CYS A 543 13.67 -28.54 0.28
CA CYS A 543 14.91 -27.91 -0.19
C CYS A 543 16.11 -28.27 0.68
N GLN A 544 15.90 -28.43 1.99
CA GLN A 544 16.94 -28.85 2.95
C GLN A 544 17.21 -30.36 2.97
N ASN A 545 16.47 -31.18 2.21
CA ASN A 545 16.59 -32.65 2.17
C ASN A 545 16.47 -33.21 0.74
N LEU A 546 17.12 -32.59 -0.24
CA LEU A 546 17.03 -32.97 -1.68
C LEU A 546 17.39 -34.45 -1.91
N ASP A 547 18.32 -35.00 -1.12
CA ASP A 547 18.90 -36.33 -1.34
C ASP A 547 18.02 -37.51 -0.94
N GLN A 548 16.96 -37.29 -0.15
CA GLN A 548 16.23 -38.39 0.51
C GLN A 548 14.73 -38.14 0.76
N GLY A 549 14.21 -36.96 0.43
CA GLY A 549 12.80 -36.65 0.67
C GLY A 549 12.48 -36.42 2.15
N LEU A 550 11.19 -36.54 2.50
CA LEU A 550 10.68 -36.29 3.85
C LEU A 550 10.71 -37.54 4.76
N GLU A 551 11.05 -38.72 4.24
CA GLU A 551 10.94 -40.00 4.95
C GLU A 551 12.30 -40.70 5.14
N CYS A 552 12.45 -41.37 6.27
CA CYS A 552 13.66 -42.12 6.57
C CYS A 552 13.77 -43.40 5.72
N SER A 553 14.84 -43.52 4.95
CA SER A 553 15.18 -44.71 4.16
C SER A 553 15.24 -46.02 4.95
N ASN A 554 15.45 -45.95 6.28
CA ASN A 554 15.55 -47.12 7.15
C ASN A 554 14.24 -47.48 7.89
N CYS A 555 13.41 -46.51 8.24
CA CYS A 555 12.22 -46.77 9.07
C CYS A 555 10.96 -45.99 8.67
N GLU A 556 10.97 -45.34 7.51
CA GLU A 556 9.81 -44.70 6.86
C GLU A 556 9.12 -43.62 7.73
N ASN A 557 9.78 -43.16 8.80
CA ASN A 557 9.29 -42.07 9.63
C ASN A 557 9.75 -40.74 9.06
N THR A 558 8.94 -39.70 9.24
CA THR A 558 9.30 -38.35 8.81
C THR A 558 10.60 -37.88 9.43
N ILE A 559 11.52 -37.41 8.60
CA ILE A 559 12.78 -36.83 9.02
C ILE A 559 12.63 -35.32 9.11
N LEU A 560 13.14 -34.75 10.21
CA LEU A 560 13.29 -33.31 10.39
C LEU A 560 14.74 -33.04 10.76
N ARG A 561 15.38 -32.09 10.10
CA ARG A 561 16.73 -31.66 10.43
C ARG A 561 16.74 -30.97 11.79
N GLY A 562 17.50 -31.49 12.74
CA GLY A 562 17.62 -30.95 14.09
C GLY A 562 18.50 -29.69 14.14
N VAL A 563 18.27 -28.82 15.12
CA VAL A 563 19.07 -27.59 15.32
C VAL A 563 20.54 -27.90 15.60
N GLU A 564 20.80 -29.01 16.30
CA GLU A 564 22.16 -29.48 16.62
C GLU A 564 22.91 -30.03 15.39
N GLU A 565 22.21 -30.20 14.27
CA GLU A 565 22.69 -30.84 13.03
C GLU A 565 22.85 -29.81 11.89
N LEU A 566 22.62 -28.53 12.18
CA LEU A 566 22.83 -27.43 11.24
C LEU A 566 24.33 -27.25 10.91
N ASP A 567 25.21 -27.46 11.90
CA ASP A 567 26.66 -27.27 11.77
C ASP A 567 27.37 -28.37 10.96
N SER A 568 26.80 -29.58 10.91
CA SER A 568 27.47 -30.76 10.33
C SER A 568 26.93 -31.21 8.97
N ARG A 569 25.94 -30.51 8.40
CA ARG A 569 25.18 -30.93 7.19
C ARG A 569 24.59 -32.34 7.24
N GLN A 570 24.51 -32.96 8.41
CA GLN A 570 23.91 -34.28 8.60
C GLN A 570 22.48 -34.14 9.10
N THR A 571 21.65 -35.16 8.84
CA THR A 571 20.35 -35.30 9.50
C THR A 571 20.28 -36.67 10.15
N ALA A 572 19.94 -36.74 11.45
CA ALA A 572 19.67 -38.00 12.12
C ALA A 572 18.17 -38.25 12.26
N CYS A 573 17.72 -39.44 11.86
CA CYS A 573 16.35 -39.85 12.07
C CYS A 573 16.06 -39.97 13.58
N PRO A 574 15.12 -39.20 14.14
CA PRO A 574 14.85 -39.20 15.59
C PRO A 574 14.24 -40.52 16.07
N HIS A 575 13.73 -41.35 15.15
CA HIS A 575 13.07 -42.61 15.48
C HIS A 575 14.03 -43.81 15.48
N CYS A 576 14.95 -43.89 14.52
CA CYS A 576 15.86 -45.05 14.38
C CYS A 576 17.36 -44.72 14.46
N GLY A 577 17.72 -43.43 14.50
CA GLY A 577 19.12 -42.97 14.55
C GLY A 577 19.90 -43.15 13.24
N HIS A 578 19.22 -43.46 12.12
CA HIS A 578 19.85 -43.47 10.81
C HIS A 578 20.26 -42.05 10.43
N THR A 579 21.52 -41.87 10.04
CA THR A 579 22.09 -40.58 9.66
C THR A 579 22.33 -40.53 8.16
N THR A 580 22.03 -39.38 7.56
CA THR A 580 22.34 -39.12 6.15
C THR A 580 23.04 -37.77 6.04
N ASP A 581 23.98 -37.67 5.10
CA ASP A 581 24.63 -36.41 4.73
C ASP A 581 23.71 -35.64 3.76
N ASN A 582 23.50 -34.34 3.97
CA ASN A 582 22.75 -33.46 3.09
C ASN A 582 23.68 -32.40 2.49
N ASP A 583 24.84 -32.86 2.03
CA ASP A 583 25.85 -31.99 1.42
C ASP A 583 25.32 -31.37 0.13
N GLU A 584 24.46 -32.08 -0.61
CA GLU A 584 23.83 -31.65 -1.86
C GLU A 584 22.42 -31.06 -1.65
N SER A 585 22.20 -30.40 -0.49
CA SER A 585 20.92 -29.74 -0.16
C SER A 585 21.10 -28.27 0.17
N TRP A 586 20.02 -27.50 -0.03
CA TRP A 586 19.99 -26.07 0.26
C TRP A 586 20.07 -25.76 1.76
N ILE A 587 20.66 -24.61 2.10
CA ILE A 587 20.68 -24.04 3.44
C ILE A 587 19.75 -22.82 3.44
N LEU A 588 18.71 -22.84 4.28
CA LEU A 588 17.85 -21.68 4.49
C LEU A 588 18.63 -20.64 5.31
N GLN A 589 18.97 -19.52 4.67
CA GLN A 589 19.77 -18.44 5.25
C GLN A 589 18.89 -17.38 5.91
N ASP A 590 17.78 -17.01 5.27
CA ASP A 590 16.88 -15.97 5.80
C ASP A 590 15.41 -16.21 5.39
N ILE A 591 14.51 -15.59 6.15
CA ILE A 591 13.08 -15.51 5.85
C ILE A 591 12.68 -14.04 5.88
N VAL A 592 12.29 -13.54 4.72
CA VAL A 592 11.73 -12.20 4.56
C VAL A 592 10.22 -12.29 4.49
N ILE A 593 9.53 -11.32 5.10
CA ILE A 593 8.09 -11.15 5.02
C ILE A 593 7.79 -10.03 4.04
N TRP A 594 7.24 -10.37 2.87
CA TRP A 594 6.72 -9.37 1.97
C TRP A 594 5.32 -8.94 2.41
N ASN A 595 5.22 -7.78 3.06
CA ASN A 595 3.96 -7.13 3.38
C ASN A 595 3.42 -6.42 2.14
N LYS A 596 2.25 -6.84 1.67
CA LYS A 596 1.65 -6.37 0.42
C LYS A 596 0.95 -5.02 0.55
N ASN A 597 0.81 -4.48 1.77
CA ASN A 597 0.10 -3.23 2.12
C ASN A 597 -1.34 -3.06 1.56
N ARG A 598 -1.87 -4.08 0.88
CA ARG A 598 -3.23 -4.19 0.36
C ARG A 598 -3.95 -5.33 1.04
N ALA A 599 -4.86 -4.98 1.93
CA ALA A 599 -5.99 -5.82 2.27
C ALA A 599 -7.17 -4.93 2.67
N LEU A 600 -8.25 -5.03 1.91
CA LEU A 600 -9.52 -4.37 2.24
C LEU A 600 -9.89 -4.63 3.71
N PRO A 601 -10.58 -3.69 4.38
CA PRO A 601 -11.06 -3.84 5.74
C PRO A 601 -12.08 -4.99 5.93
N TYR A 602 -11.71 -6.25 5.75
CA TYR A 602 -12.60 -7.42 5.87
C TYR A 602 -12.13 -8.47 6.88
N THR A 603 -12.96 -8.79 7.87
CA THR A 603 -12.73 -9.90 8.81
C THR A 603 -13.92 -10.86 8.74
N LYS A 604 -13.76 -12.03 8.10
CA LYS A 604 -14.63 -13.19 8.37
C LYS A 604 -14.46 -13.54 9.85
N GLU A 605 -15.56 -13.72 10.57
CA GLU A 605 -15.58 -13.94 12.03
C GLU A 605 -14.42 -14.83 12.54
N GLY A 606 -13.62 -14.29 13.47
CA GLY A 606 -12.56 -15.01 14.17
C GLY A 606 -11.25 -15.22 13.41
N ARG A 607 -10.96 -14.46 12.34
CA ARG A 607 -9.73 -14.64 11.52
C ARG A 607 -8.96 -13.33 11.35
N LEU A 608 -7.63 -13.43 11.43
CA LEU A 608 -6.72 -12.39 10.98
C LEU A 608 -6.58 -12.42 9.46
N ARG A 609 -6.38 -11.26 8.84
CA ARG A 609 -6.13 -11.17 7.39
C ARG A 609 -4.73 -11.66 7.08
N ASN A 610 -4.59 -12.38 5.97
CA ASN A 610 -3.28 -12.68 5.42
C ASN A 610 -2.87 -11.53 4.49
N VAL A 611 -1.98 -10.67 4.98
CA VAL A 611 -1.55 -9.43 4.31
C VAL A 611 -0.11 -9.52 3.80
N PHE A 612 0.52 -10.69 3.95
CA PHE A 612 1.92 -10.88 3.61
C PHE A 612 2.16 -12.20 2.88
N GLU A 613 3.34 -12.35 2.29
CA GLU A 613 3.89 -13.61 1.79
C GLU A 613 5.29 -13.84 2.37
N TYR A 614 5.77 -15.07 2.32
CA TYR A 614 7.14 -15.41 2.71
C TYR A 614 8.03 -15.37 1.49
N ILE A 615 9.25 -14.89 1.68
CA ILE A 615 10.35 -15.05 0.74
C ILE A 615 11.43 -15.82 1.47
N LEU A 616 11.68 -17.03 1.01
CA LEU A 616 12.67 -17.93 1.58
C LEU A 616 13.98 -17.76 0.81
N CYS A 617 15.05 -17.37 1.51
CA CYS A 617 16.38 -17.20 0.91
C CYS A 617 17.26 -18.40 1.26
N PHE A 618 17.70 -19.13 0.24
CA PHE A 618 18.59 -20.28 0.37
C PHE A 618 19.94 -20.04 -0.29
N SER A 619 20.96 -20.78 0.16
CA SER A 619 22.29 -20.84 -0.48
C SER A 619 22.89 -22.24 -0.36
N LYS A 620 23.99 -22.51 -1.06
CA LYS A 620 24.77 -23.75 -0.91
C LYS A 620 25.79 -23.68 0.24
N ASN A 621 26.27 -22.48 0.57
CA ASN A 621 27.36 -22.23 1.51
C ASN A 621 26.84 -21.58 2.82
N PRO A 622 27.17 -22.12 4.01
CA PRO A 622 26.81 -21.49 5.28
C PRO A 622 27.41 -20.08 5.46
N GLU A 623 28.53 -19.76 4.81
CA GLU A 623 29.18 -18.43 4.85
C GLU A 623 28.64 -17.47 3.77
N PHE A 624 27.50 -17.77 3.15
CA PHE A 624 26.87 -16.89 2.16
C PHE A 624 26.48 -15.55 2.78
N GLU A 625 26.93 -14.45 2.17
CA GLU A 625 26.66 -13.08 2.61
C GLU A 625 25.91 -12.29 1.53
N LEU A 626 24.77 -11.71 1.90
CA LEU A 626 24.05 -10.76 1.06
C LEU A 626 24.72 -9.38 1.10
N GLN A 627 24.63 -8.65 0.00
CA GLN A 627 25.18 -7.30 -0.15
C GLN A 627 24.32 -6.24 0.57
N MET A 628 24.15 -6.40 1.88
CA MET A 628 23.25 -5.64 2.75
C MET A 628 23.45 -4.12 2.71
N ASP A 629 24.68 -3.66 2.47
CA ASP A 629 24.99 -2.23 2.38
C ASP A 629 24.33 -1.53 1.19
N ARG A 630 23.96 -2.28 0.14
CA ARG A 630 23.35 -1.73 -1.10
C ARG A 630 21.90 -1.31 -0.93
N ILE A 631 21.20 -1.83 0.09
CA ILE A 631 19.79 -1.56 0.32
C ILE A 631 19.54 -0.68 1.55
N ARG A 632 20.59 -0.07 2.12
CA ARG A 632 20.43 0.79 3.29
C ARG A 632 19.57 2.01 2.97
N GLU A 633 18.61 2.28 3.84
CA GLU A 633 17.79 3.49 3.79
C GLU A 633 18.68 4.71 4.08
N SER A 634 18.80 5.61 3.12
CA SER A 634 19.64 6.82 3.22
C SER A 634 18.86 8.10 3.51
N ASP A 635 17.54 8.02 3.66
CA ASP A 635 16.70 9.17 4.03
C ASP A 635 16.49 9.23 5.56
N PRO A 636 17.03 10.26 6.25
CA PRO A 636 16.82 10.45 7.69
C PRO A 636 15.35 10.58 8.12
N ALA A 637 14.43 10.91 7.21
CA ALA A 637 12.99 10.93 7.51
C ALA A 637 12.45 9.54 7.89
N GLN A 638 13.09 8.47 7.39
CA GLN A 638 12.76 7.08 7.71
C GLN A 638 13.41 6.58 9.02
N PHE A 639 14.30 7.38 9.62
CA PHE A 639 14.98 6.99 10.84
C PHE A 639 14.13 7.24 12.09
N LYS A 640 14.50 6.62 13.22
CA LYS A 640 13.80 6.91 14.48
C LYS A 640 14.04 8.36 14.87
N LYS A 641 13.06 9.03 15.49
CA LYS A 641 13.14 10.45 15.92
C LYS A 641 14.34 10.83 16.82
N TRP A 642 15.06 9.85 17.34
CA TRP A 642 16.26 10.03 18.18
C TRP A 642 17.57 9.69 17.45
N TRP A 643 17.55 9.46 16.13
CA TRP A 643 18.73 9.02 15.40
C TRP A 643 19.91 9.99 15.55
N ALA A 644 19.65 11.30 15.54
CA ALA A 644 20.64 12.33 15.78
C ALA A 644 21.21 12.31 17.20
N ASP A 645 20.45 11.83 18.20
CA ASP A 645 20.94 11.64 19.57
C ASP A 645 21.84 10.40 19.71
N PHE A 646 21.68 9.41 18.82
CA PHE A 646 22.39 8.12 18.85
C PHE A 646 22.98 7.75 17.48
N PRO A 647 23.81 8.61 16.88
CA PRO A 647 24.37 8.41 15.55
C PRO A 647 25.29 7.18 15.45
N GLU A 648 25.84 6.72 16.58
CA GLU A 648 26.64 5.50 16.68
C GLU A 648 25.86 4.21 16.37
N ARG A 649 24.52 4.26 16.41
CA ARG A 649 23.64 3.10 16.12
C ARG A 649 23.31 2.95 14.63
N TYR A 650 23.71 3.90 13.80
CA TYR A 650 23.41 3.93 12.38
C TYR A 650 24.70 3.79 11.60
N HIS A 651 24.74 2.86 10.64
CA HIS A 651 25.86 2.78 9.72
C HIS A 651 25.94 4.06 8.89
N PRO A 652 27.12 4.58 8.53
CA PRO A 652 27.21 5.80 7.74
C PRO A 652 26.51 5.74 6.38
N LEU A 653 26.40 4.56 5.78
CA LEU A 653 25.63 4.36 4.53
C LEU A 653 24.11 4.33 4.76
N GLY A 654 23.64 4.37 6.00
CA GLY A 654 22.22 4.41 6.35
C GLY A 654 21.74 3.26 7.23
N LYS A 655 20.44 3.24 7.47
CA LYS A 655 19.77 2.21 8.27
C LYS A 655 19.57 0.97 7.42
N LEU A 656 19.93 -0.20 7.93
CA LEU A 656 19.57 -1.45 7.27
C LEU A 656 18.04 -1.64 7.38
N PRO A 657 17.32 -1.90 6.28
CA PRO A 657 15.89 -2.16 6.34
C PRO A 657 15.61 -3.43 7.15
N GLU A 658 14.37 -3.53 7.63
CA GLU A 658 13.90 -4.70 8.37
C GLU A 658 13.67 -5.87 7.40
N ASN A 659 13.60 -7.11 7.90
CA ASN A 659 13.24 -8.27 7.07
C ASN A 659 11.71 -8.36 6.79
N ILE A 660 11.00 -7.24 6.98
CA ILE A 660 9.61 -7.04 6.57
C ILE A 660 9.65 -6.00 5.46
N TRP A 661 9.44 -6.43 4.22
CA TRP A 661 9.52 -5.58 3.05
C TRP A 661 8.14 -5.15 2.61
N GLU A 662 7.97 -3.86 2.35
CA GLU A 662 6.70 -3.26 1.96
C GLU A 662 6.72 -2.89 0.49
N PHE A 663 6.10 -3.71 -0.35
CA PHE A 663 5.94 -3.44 -1.78
C PHE A 663 4.50 -3.66 -2.18
N GLU A 664 3.91 -2.72 -2.92
CA GLU A 664 2.55 -2.87 -3.40
C GLU A 664 2.50 -3.84 -4.59
N PRO A 665 1.63 -4.85 -4.57
CA PRO A 665 1.42 -5.68 -5.75
C PRO A 665 0.81 -4.83 -6.88
N PRO A 666 1.19 -5.09 -8.15
CA PRO A 666 0.65 -4.37 -9.30
C PRO A 666 -0.89 -4.34 -9.27
N THR A 667 -1.48 -3.18 -9.55
CA THR A 667 -2.94 -3.02 -9.51
C THR A 667 -3.58 -3.78 -10.67
N ARG A 668 -4.35 -4.82 -10.35
CA ARG A 668 -5.14 -5.55 -11.34
C ARG A 668 -6.13 -4.61 -12.03
N GLY A 669 -5.99 -4.44 -13.35
CA GLY A 669 -6.96 -3.74 -14.20
C GLY A 669 -6.77 -2.23 -14.34
N SER A 670 -5.56 -1.69 -14.17
CA SER A 670 -5.27 -0.27 -14.42
C SER A 670 -4.06 -0.06 -15.34
N PHE A 671 -4.14 -0.41 -16.63
CA PHE A 671 -3.25 0.14 -17.65
C PHE A 671 -3.98 0.34 -18.98
N THR A 672 -3.69 1.46 -19.63
CA THR A 672 -4.29 1.96 -20.87
C THR A 672 -3.48 1.48 -22.08
N GLY A 673 -3.96 0.48 -22.83
CA GLY A 673 -3.35 0.02 -24.08
C GLY A 673 -4.01 -1.23 -24.67
N GLU A 674 -3.87 -1.44 -25.99
CA GLU A 674 -4.53 -2.53 -26.76
C GLU A 674 -3.92 -3.94 -26.54
N VAL A 675 -2.94 -4.11 -25.66
CA VAL A 675 -2.35 -5.42 -25.29
C VAL A 675 -2.20 -5.48 -23.77
N ASP A 676 -2.80 -6.49 -23.13
CA ASP A 676 -2.83 -6.65 -21.66
C ASP A 676 -1.57 -7.39 -21.20
N VAL A 677 -0.55 -6.62 -20.82
CA VAL A 677 0.82 -7.08 -20.54
C VAL A 677 0.95 -7.72 -19.14
N PHE A 678 -0.11 -7.71 -18.34
CA PHE A 678 -0.10 -8.27 -16.99
C PHE A 678 -1.39 -9.04 -16.65
N ASP A 679 -1.93 -9.80 -17.61
CA ASP A 679 -2.99 -10.78 -17.34
C ASP A 679 -2.44 -12.04 -16.62
N HIS A 680 -1.31 -11.90 -15.89
CA HIS A 680 -0.78 -12.93 -15.01
C HIS A 680 -1.41 -12.80 -13.61
N PRO A 681 -2.05 -13.85 -13.08
CA PRO A 681 -2.82 -13.81 -11.83
C PRO A 681 -1.96 -13.60 -10.57
N ALA A 682 -0.63 -13.52 -10.69
CA ALA A 682 0.29 -13.30 -9.57
C ALA A 682 1.62 -12.69 -10.05
N ALA A 683 1.59 -11.52 -10.72
CA ALA A 683 2.82 -10.82 -11.09
C ALA A 683 3.52 -10.23 -9.84
N PHE A 684 4.84 -10.35 -9.78
CA PHE A 684 5.65 -9.70 -8.74
C PHE A 684 5.67 -8.17 -8.96
N PRO A 685 5.77 -7.35 -7.88
CA PRO A 685 6.22 -5.97 -8.00
C PRO A 685 7.65 -5.92 -8.56
N PRO A 686 7.94 -5.09 -9.57
CA PRO A 686 9.30 -4.92 -10.08
C PRO A 686 10.32 -4.54 -9.00
N GLU A 687 9.93 -3.66 -8.07
CA GLU A 687 10.79 -3.16 -6.98
C GLU A 687 11.19 -4.29 -6.00
N LEU A 688 10.31 -5.29 -5.82
CA LEU A 688 10.64 -6.45 -5.02
C LEU A 688 11.79 -7.25 -5.66
N ILE A 689 11.75 -7.41 -6.98
CA ILE A 689 12.78 -8.11 -7.73
C ILE A 689 14.06 -7.31 -7.76
N GLU A 690 13.97 -6.00 -7.98
CA GLU A 690 15.11 -5.07 -7.93
C GLU A 690 15.87 -5.21 -6.61
N GLN A 691 15.16 -5.26 -5.48
CA GLN A 691 15.80 -5.38 -4.18
C GLN A 691 16.51 -6.74 -4.00
N ILE A 692 15.90 -7.84 -4.44
CA ILE A 692 16.54 -9.18 -4.39
C ILE A 692 17.79 -9.19 -5.28
N LEU A 693 17.70 -8.68 -6.51
CA LEU A 693 18.83 -8.60 -7.44
C LEU A 693 19.95 -7.73 -6.87
N THR A 694 19.62 -6.59 -6.27
CA THR A 694 20.58 -5.69 -5.63
C THR A 694 21.35 -6.39 -4.51
N LEU A 695 20.68 -7.26 -3.74
CA LEU A 695 21.28 -8.01 -2.63
C LEU A 695 22.15 -9.19 -3.06
N SER A 696 21.82 -9.83 -4.18
CA SER A 696 22.32 -11.17 -4.52
C SER A 696 23.08 -11.27 -5.84
N THR A 697 23.19 -10.18 -6.62
CA THR A 697 23.84 -10.19 -7.94
C THR A 697 24.63 -8.91 -8.25
N GLU A 698 25.58 -9.02 -9.18
CA GLU A 698 26.24 -7.94 -9.92
C GLU A 698 25.72 -7.84 -11.37
N SER A 699 26.18 -6.85 -12.11
CA SER A 699 25.98 -6.80 -13.56
C SER A 699 26.66 -8.01 -14.24
N ASP A 700 26.08 -8.50 -15.32
CA ASP A 700 26.43 -9.71 -16.08
C ASP A 700 26.12 -11.06 -15.38
N ASP A 701 25.70 -11.07 -14.11
CA ASP A 701 25.28 -12.29 -13.41
C ASP A 701 24.05 -12.93 -14.05
N ILE A 702 23.93 -14.25 -13.88
CA ILE A 702 22.89 -15.08 -14.48
C ILE A 702 21.76 -15.32 -13.49
N VAL A 703 20.54 -14.92 -13.89
CA VAL A 703 19.33 -15.02 -13.07
C VAL A 703 18.36 -16.06 -13.64
N LEU A 704 17.94 -17.04 -12.84
CA LEU A 704 17.01 -18.08 -13.27
C LEU A 704 15.60 -17.87 -12.67
N ASP A 705 14.56 -18.06 -13.48
CA ASP A 705 13.19 -18.26 -13.00
C ASP A 705 12.55 -19.51 -13.66
N PRO A 706 12.42 -20.64 -12.94
CA PRO A 706 11.80 -21.85 -13.47
C PRO A 706 10.27 -21.73 -13.65
N PHE A 707 9.64 -20.68 -13.11
CA PHE A 707 8.20 -20.41 -13.19
C PHE A 707 7.96 -18.95 -13.58
N ALA A 708 8.47 -18.56 -14.74
CA ALA A 708 8.65 -17.17 -15.14
C ALA A 708 7.33 -16.37 -15.26
N GLY A 709 6.20 -17.03 -15.49
CA GLY A 709 4.92 -16.35 -15.67
C GLY A 709 5.00 -15.32 -16.80
N SER A 710 4.59 -14.08 -16.50
CA SER A 710 4.70 -12.95 -17.44
C SER A 710 6.15 -12.46 -17.69
N GLY A 711 7.12 -12.92 -16.89
CA GLY A 711 8.54 -12.61 -17.06
C GLY A 711 9.03 -11.38 -16.32
N VAL A 712 8.42 -10.98 -15.20
CA VAL A 712 8.86 -9.81 -14.39
C VAL A 712 10.30 -9.97 -13.90
N VAL A 713 10.67 -11.17 -13.43
CA VAL A 713 12.04 -11.47 -12.99
C VAL A 713 13.04 -11.21 -14.12
N LEU A 714 12.72 -11.69 -15.32
CA LEU A 714 13.59 -11.54 -16.49
C LEU A 714 13.68 -10.07 -16.91
N GLY A 715 12.54 -9.38 -17.02
CA GLY A 715 12.48 -7.99 -17.46
C GLY A 715 13.25 -7.05 -16.53
N GLN A 716 13.09 -7.22 -15.21
CA GLN A 716 13.84 -6.44 -14.22
C GLN A 716 15.34 -6.80 -14.23
N SER A 717 15.67 -8.08 -14.46
CA SER A 717 17.07 -8.51 -14.60
C SER A 717 17.75 -7.85 -15.81
N GLU A 718 17.10 -7.85 -16.98
CA GLU A 718 17.60 -7.19 -18.19
C GLU A 718 17.80 -5.68 -17.97
N LEU A 719 16.82 -5.02 -17.34
CA LEU A 719 16.87 -3.59 -17.01
C LEU A 719 18.07 -3.23 -16.12
N MET A 720 18.46 -4.16 -15.24
CA MET A 720 19.59 -4.00 -14.33
C MET A 720 20.90 -4.56 -14.90
N ASP A 721 21.01 -4.80 -16.21
CA ASP A 721 22.21 -5.37 -16.85
C ASP A 721 22.61 -6.77 -16.33
N ARG A 722 21.63 -7.64 -16.01
CA ARG A 722 21.82 -9.07 -15.71
C ARG A 722 21.36 -9.93 -16.90
N ARG A 723 21.72 -11.22 -16.89
CA ARG A 723 21.46 -12.17 -17.99
C ARG A 723 20.44 -13.24 -17.56
N PRO A 724 19.14 -13.04 -17.80
CA PRO A 724 18.15 -13.93 -17.24
C PRO A 724 17.86 -15.16 -18.11
N ILE A 725 17.38 -16.22 -17.47
CA ILE A 725 16.88 -17.47 -18.05
C ILE A 725 15.52 -17.72 -17.42
N GLY A 726 14.46 -17.75 -18.21
CA GLY A 726 13.11 -18.04 -17.72
C GLY A 726 12.50 -19.25 -18.40
N VAL A 727 11.71 -20.03 -17.66
CA VAL A 727 10.88 -21.09 -18.23
C VAL A 727 9.42 -20.87 -17.84
N GLU A 728 8.53 -20.96 -18.82
CA GLU A 728 7.09 -20.84 -18.60
C GLU A 728 6.33 -21.86 -19.44
N LEU A 729 5.40 -22.58 -18.80
CA LEU A 729 4.64 -23.65 -19.42
C LEU A 729 3.50 -23.12 -20.29
N ASN A 730 2.89 -21.99 -19.93
CA ASN A 730 1.79 -21.38 -20.65
C ASN A 730 2.28 -20.33 -21.65
N LYS A 731 2.20 -20.69 -22.93
CA LYS A 731 2.53 -19.81 -24.06
C LYS A 731 1.94 -18.40 -23.97
N LYS A 732 0.73 -18.23 -23.41
CA LYS A 732 0.10 -16.91 -23.31
C LYS A 732 0.94 -15.93 -22.48
N TYR A 733 1.56 -16.41 -21.40
CA TYR A 733 2.42 -15.55 -20.59
C TYR A 733 3.77 -15.30 -21.28
N CYS A 734 4.27 -16.27 -22.05
CA CYS A 734 5.45 -16.05 -22.89
C CYS A 734 5.25 -14.95 -23.94
N ASP A 735 4.07 -14.91 -24.56
CA ASP A 735 3.75 -13.95 -25.63
C ASP A 735 3.62 -12.51 -25.11
N VAL A 736 3.47 -12.32 -23.79
CA VAL A 736 3.33 -11.04 -23.11
C VAL A 736 4.69 -10.40 -22.75
N TYR A 737 5.72 -11.22 -22.56
CA TYR A 737 7.05 -10.79 -22.08
C TYR A 737 7.68 -9.60 -22.85
N PRO A 738 7.63 -9.51 -24.20
CA PRO A 738 8.24 -8.40 -24.92
C PRO A 738 7.66 -7.03 -24.56
N ALA A 739 6.33 -6.95 -24.39
CA ALA A 739 5.66 -5.71 -24.04
C ALA A 739 5.89 -5.33 -22.56
N LEU A 740 6.12 -6.33 -21.70
CA LEU A 740 6.47 -6.12 -20.29
C LEU A 740 7.81 -5.42 -20.18
N ARG A 741 8.79 -5.89 -20.95
CA ARG A 741 10.12 -5.29 -20.97
C ARG A 741 10.08 -3.83 -21.38
N GLU A 742 9.38 -3.50 -22.46
CA GLU A 742 9.21 -2.11 -22.91
C GLU A 742 8.59 -1.22 -21.81
N TYR A 743 7.59 -1.74 -21.09
CA TYR A 743 6.97 -1.01 -19.97
C TYR A 743 7.95 -0.74 -18.81
N LEU A 744 8.79 -1.71 -18.44
CA LEU A 744 9.76 -1.54 -17.35
C LEU A 744 10.86 -0.54 -17.72
N GLU A 745 11.33 -0.56 -18.97
CA GLU A 745 12.30 0.42 -19.49
C GLU A 745 11.77 1.86 -19.38
N ASP A 746 10.50 2.10 -19.74
CA ASP A 746 9.87 3.42 -19.67
C ASP A 746 9.75 3.97 -18.22
N GLN A 747 9.61 3.10 -17.21
CA GLN A 747 9.49 3.53 -15.81
C GLN A 747 10.85 3.87 -15.16
N HIS A 748 11.96 3.34 -15.68
CA HIS A 748 13.28 3.46 -15.07
C HIS A 748 13.97 4.82 -15.28
N GLU A 749 13.54 5.63 -16.27
CA GLU A 749 14.17 6.92 -16.59
C GLU A 749 13.98 8.04 -15.53
N GLU A 750 13.29 7.79 -14.41
CA GLU A 750 12.94 8.83 -13.41
C GLU A 750 13.68 8.81 -12.06
N GLN A 751 14.71 7.98 -11.82
CA GLN A 751 15.37 7.97 -10.49
C GLN A 751 16.91 8.02 -10.55
N ASP A 752 17.49 9.18 -10.24
CA ASP A 752 18.92 9.35 -9.94
C ASP A 752 19.11 9.68 -8.43
N GLN A 753 19.40 8.66 -7.60
CA GLN A 753 19.53 8.78 -6.13
C GLN A 753 20.98 8.99 -5.61
N VAL A 754 21.99 9.04 -6.48
CA VAL A 754 23.41 8.94 -6.08
C VAL A 754 23.90 10.13 -5.23
N ALA A 755 23.31 11.32 -5.37
CA ALA A 755 23.74 12.52 -4.63
C ALA A 755 23.33 12.50 -3.14
N SER A 756 22.36 11.66 -2.73
CA SER A 756 21.81 11.67 -1.37
C SER A 756 22.68 10.91 -0.35
N GLN A 757 23.32 9.81 -0.77
CA GLN A 757 24.06 8.90 0.13
C GLN A 757 25.39 9.49 0.62
N GLU A 758 26.16 10.15 -0.25
CA GLU A 758 27.42 10.79 0.15
C GLU A 758 27.20 11.88 1.20
N ASN A 759 26.06 12.59 1.13
CA ASN A 759 25.68 13.61 2.11
C ASN A 759 25.35 12.99 3.47
N LEU A 760 24.56 11.91 3.50
CA LEU A 760 24.20 11.22 4.74
C LEU A 760 25.43 10.69 5.49
N ALA A 761 26.35 10.04 4.79
CA ALA A 761 27.53 9.46 5.42
C ALA A 761 28.36 10.52 6.15
N GLN A 762 28.50 11.71 5.56
CA GLN A 762 29.19 12.83 6.19
C GLN A 762 28.44 13.35 7.42
N ILE A 763 27.11 13.44 7.36
CA ILE A 763 26.28 13.85 8.50
C ILE A 763 26.42 12.88 9.67
N ILE A 764 26.28 11.57 9.43
CA ILE A 764 26.40 10.55 10.49
C ILE A 764 27.81 10.57 11.10
N CYS A 765 28.86 10.62 10.27
CA CYS A 765 30.23 10.70 10.74
C CYS A 765 30.50 11.99 11.54
N GLY A 766 29.99 13.14 11.08
CA GLY A 766 30.10 14.42 11.77
C GLY A 766 29.44 14.39 13.14
N LEU A 767 28.21 13.90 13.23
CA LEU A 767 27.48 13.71 14.49
C LEU A 767 28.21 12.78 15.46
N ARG A 768 28.77 11.66 14.96
CA ARG A 768 29.56 10.75 15.79
C ARG A 768 30.75 11.49 16.39
N GLN A 769 31.48 12.29 15.60
CA GLN A 769 32.67 13.02 16.06
C GLN A 769 32.34 14.11 17.09
N THR A 770 31.32 14.94 16.84
CA THR A 770 30.89 15.99 17.79
C THR A 770 30.33 15.40 19.08
N LYS A 771 29.56 14.30 18.99
CA LYS A 771 29.05 13.59 20.17
C LYS A 771 30.18 12.91 20.95
N TYR A 772 31.18 12.36 20.28
CA TYR A 772 32.30 11.68 20.92
C TYR A 772 33.07 12.61 21.86
N ALA A 773 33.38 13.84 21.45
CA ALA A 773 34.04 14.82 22.31
C ALA A 773 33.28 15.02 23.64
N ARG A 774 31.95 15.11 23.54
CA ARG A 774 31.06 15.25 24.71
C ARG A 774 31.05 14.00 25.60
N GLU A 775 30.93 12.81 25.01
CA GLU A 775 30.89 11.55 25.77
C GLU A 775 32.24 11.20 26.38
N LEU A 776 33.35 11.60 25.75
CA LEU A 776 34.69 11.45 26.32
C LEU A 776 34.82 12.26 27.61
N LEU A 777 34.42 13.54 27.62
CA LEU A 777 34.43 14.37 28.84
C LEU A 777 33.54 13.79 29.95
N ARG A 778 32.34 13.28 29.61
CA ARG A 778 31.43 12.62 30.55
C ARG A 778 32.02 11.36 31.17
N THR A 779 32.60 10.51 30.33
CA THR A 779 33.18 9.25 30.76
C THR A 779 34.43 9.53 31.61
N MET A 780 35.27 10.47 31.18
CA MET A 780 36.44 10.92 31.94
C MET A 780 36.06 11.45 33.33
N ALA A 781 35.06 12.33 33.42
CA ALA A 781 34.57 12.85 34.70
C ALA A 781 34.04 11.72 35.61
N GLY A 782 33.27 10.78 35.05
CA GLY A 782 32.75 9.62 35.79
C GLY A 782 33.86 8.71 36.35
N GLU A 783 34.86 8.40 35.53
CA GLU A 783 36.02 7.58 35.92
C GLU A 783 36.91 8.27 36.98
N LEU A 784 36.93 9.60 37.01
CA LEU A 784 37.59 10.40 38.04
C LEU A 784 36.73 10.59 39.31
N GLY A 785 35.51 10.03 39.33
CA GLY A 785 34.59 10.13 40.47
C GLY A 785 33.93 11.50 40.62
N LEU A 786 33.90 12.30 39.55
CA LEU A 786 33.24 13.60 39.50
C LEU A 786 31.77 13.43 39.12
N SER A 787 30.95 14.37 39.59
CA SER A 787 29.49 14.36 39.35
C SER A 787 29.09 14.98 38.02
N SER A 788 29.97 15.79 37.41
CA SER A 788 29.72 16.50 36.15
C SER A 788 31.04 16.83 35.43
N PRO A 789 31.08 16.83 34.08
CA PRO A 789 32.22 17.31 33.31
C PRO A 789 32.66 18.73 33.64
N SER A 790 31.75 19.61 34.05
CA SER A 790 32.07 20.97 34.50
C SER A 790 32.96 21.05 35.75
N GLN A 791 33.19 19.93 36.45
CA GLN A 791 34.11 19.84 37.58
C GLN A 791 35.54 19.47 37.16
N LEU A 792 35.77 19.23 35.88
CA LEU A 792 37.11 19.16 35.32
C LEU A 792 37.64 20.59 35.19
N ASP A 793 38.92 20.80 35.44
CA ASP A 793 39.59 22.10 35.23
C ASP A 793 39.79 22.38 33.71
N VAL A 794 38.88 21.89 32.85
CA VAL A 794 38.94 22.01 31.38
C VAL A 794 38.13 23.24 30.96
N HIS A 795 38.84 24.26 30.49
CA HIS A 795 38.31 25.53 30.02
C HIS A 795 37.66 25.43 28.63
N THR A 796 38.25 24.67 27.71
CA THR A 796 37.76 24.54 26.32
C THR A 796 38.24 23.23 25.73
N THR A 797 37.38 22.58 24.94
CA THR A 797 37.77 21.39 24.18
C THR A 797 37.83 21.71 22.69
N PHE A 798 38.99 21.60 22.06
CA PHE A 798 39.09 21.66 20.59
C PHE A 798 38.93 20.25 20.00
N LEU A 799 37.92 20.09 19.14
CA LEU A 799 37.69 18.90 18.32
C LEU A 799 38.14 19.19 16.89
N VAL A 800 39.33 18.71 16.51
CA VAL A 800 39.87 18.88 15.16
C VAL A 800 39.71 17.58 14.39
N SER A 801 38.71 17.55 13.51
CA SER A 801 38.54 16.45 12.55
C SER A 801 39.67 16.44 11.54
N ARG A 802 40.38 15.31 11.47
CA ARG A 802 41.41 15.02 10.46
C ARG A 802 40.81 14.35 9.23
N GLU A 803 39.70 13.65 9.42
CA GLU A 803 39.01 12.92 8.39
C GLU A 803 37.51 12.83 8.64
N LEU A 804 36.73 13.07 7.58
CA LEU A 804 35.28 13.07 7.62
C LEU A 804 34.72 12.21 6.48
N GLY A 805 33.96 11.18 6.84
CA GLY A 805 33.28 10.29 5.90
C GLY A 805 33.47 8.81 6.24
N TYR A 806 32.81 7.96 5.45
CA TYR A 806 32.89 6.51 5.59
C TYR A 806 34.10 5.96 4.83
N GLN A 807 35.03 5.31 5.53
CA GLN A 807 36.19 4.64 4.93
C GLN A 807 35.89 3.15 4.74
N SER A 808 35.72 2.69 3.50
CA SER A 808 35.41 1.29 3.17
C SER A 808 36.58 0.31 3.29
N VAL A 809 37.71 0.72 3.88
CA VAL A 809 38.98 -0.05 3.85
C VAL A 809 39.40 -0.56 5.24
N GLU A 810 38.88 0.03 6.32
CA GLU A 810 39.03 -0.48 7.68
C GLU A 810 37.63 -0.56 8.31
N ASN A 811 37.09 -1.76 8.47
CA ASN A 811 35.66 -2.07 8.63
C ASN A 811 34.88 -1.29 9.74
N ASP A 812 35.55 -0.60 10.66
CA ASP A 812 34.91 0.03 11.83
C ASP A 812 35.38 1.48 12.13
N VAL A 813 36.07 2.15 11.20
CA VAL A 813 36.58 3.51 11.42
C VAL A 813 35.77 4.53 10.61
N HIS A 814 35.12 5.45 11.31
CA HIS A 814 34.20 6.45 10.76
C HIS A 814 34.66 7.89 10.99
N GLY A 815 35.88 8.07 11.51
CA GLY A 815 36.48 9.36 11.73
C GLY A 815 37.82 9.27 12.45
N GLN A 816 38.68 10.24 12.16
CA GLN A 816 39.91 10.48 12.91
C GLN A 816 39.90 11.90 13.45
N ILE A 817 40.12 12.06 14.75
CA ILE A 817 40.04 13.34 15.44
C ILE A 817 41.23 13.55 16.36
N ASP A 818 41.62 14.82 16.50
CA ASP A 818 42.40 15.26 17.66
C ASP A 818 41.48 15.98 18.64
N LEU A 819 41.54 15.59 19.91
CA LEU A 819 40.84 16.22 21.02
C LEU A 819 41.86 16.91 21.92
N ILE A 820 41.80 18.23 21.95
CA ILE A 820 42.71 19.06 22.74
C ILE A 820 41.90 19.62 23.90
N LEU A 821 42.20 19.14 25.10
CA LEU A 821 41.58 19.56 26.35
C LEU A 821 42.43 20.68 26.94
N LEU A 822 41.94 21.91 26.82
CA LEU A 822 42.62 23.07 27.40
C LEU A 822 42.25 23.19 28.86
N VAL A 823 43.24 23.03 29.73
CA VAL A 823 43.08 23.19 31.18
C VAL A 823 43.49 24.58 31.63
N ASP A 824 42.99 24.98 32.80
CA ASP A 824 43.37 26.26 33.41
C ASP A 824 44.89 26.34 33.64
N ASP A 825 45.48 27.53 33.46
CA ASP A 825 46.92 27.71 33.68
C ASP A 825 47.34 27.51 35.16
N GLU A 826 46.36 27.49 36.08
CA GLU A 826 46.57 27.15 37.50
C GLU A 826 46.57 25.64 37.78
N THR A 827 46.17 24.80 36.82
CA THR A 827 46.16 23.33 36.96
C THR A 827 47.58 22.81 37.18
N THR A 828 47.75 21.96 38.19
CA THR A 828 49.09 21.42 38.48
C THR A 828 49.54 20.43 37.41
N ALA A 829 50.84 20.38 37.10
CA ALA A 829 51.40 19.43 36.14
C ALA A 829 51.04 17.95 36.44
N ARG A 830 50.78 17.62 37.71
CA ARG A 830 50.31 16.30 38.11
C ARG A 830 48.85 16.06 37.70
N GLN A 831 47.96 17.03 37.91
CA GLN A 831 46.57 16.92 37.50
C GLN A 831 46.43 16.88 35.97
N ALA A 832 47.21 17.69 35.25
CA ALA A 832 47.23 17.66 33.79
C ALA A 832 47.66 16.28 33.26
N LEU A 833 48.68 15.64 33.87
CA LEU A 833 49.08 14.28 33.53
C LEU A 833 47.99 13.25 33.86
N ASP A 834 47.34 13.37 35.03
CA ASP A 834 46.25 12.47 35.42
C ASP A 834 45.07 12.58 34.42
N TYR A 835 44.77 13.77 33.91
CA TYR A 835 43.76 13.97 32.86
C TYR A 835 44.18 13.39 31.51
N ASP A 836 45.45 13.54 31.12
CA ASP A 836 45.96 13.02 29.85
C ASP A 836 45.93 11.48 29.81
N GLU A 837 46.43 10.83 30.87
CA GLU A 837 46.37 9.37 31.03
C GLU A 837 44.91 8.87 31.01
N LYS A 838 44.00 9.60 31.69
CA LYS A 838 42.59 9.21 31.74
C LYS A 838 41.89 9.42 30.40
N ALA A 839 42.18 10.51 29.69
CA ALA A 839 41.61 10.78 28.38
C ALA A 839 42.00 9.67 27.39
N GLU A 840 43.27 9.24 27.39
CA GLU A 840 43.74 8.11 26.58
C GLU A 840 43.03 6.80 26.94
N GLU A 841 42.91 6.47 28.24
CA GLU A 841 42.22 5.27 28.71
C GLU A 841 40.75 5.23 28.24
N VAL A 842 40.05 6.35 28.39
CA VAL A 842 38.62 6.49 28.05
C VAL A 842 38.34 6.20 26.58
N THR A 843 39.30 6.45 25.68
CA THR A 843 39.11 6.15 24.24
C THR A 843 38.81 4.69 23.96
N THR A 844 39.22 3.78 24.85
CA THR A 844 39.12 2.32 24.67
C THR A 844 37.92 1.68 25.37
N ILE A 845 37.18 2.43 26.20
CA ILE A 845 36.04 1.92 26.97
C ILE A 845 34.70 2.44 26.43
N GLN A 846 33.62 1.71 26.71
CA GLN A 846 32.26 2.12 26.33
C GLN A 846 31.79 3.32 27.17
N PRO A 847 31.08 4.30 26.59
CA PRO A 847 30.53 4.29 25.24
C PRO A 847 31.52 4.72 24.14
N CYS A 848 32.66 5.33 24.47
CA CYS A 848 33.60 5.93 23.51
C CYS A 848 34.11 4.92 22.46
N SER A 849 34.46 3.69 22.85
CA SER A 849 34.89 2.67 21.90
C SER A 849 33.81 2.22 20.91
N GLY A 850 32.54 2.53 21.15
CA GLY A 850 31.42 2.19 20.26
C GLY A 850 31.17 3.18 19.11
N PHE A 851 31.88 4.30 19.05
CA PHE A 851 31.66 5.32 18.02
C PHE A 851 32.39 5.04 16.69
N GLY A 852 33.36 4.12 16.70
CA GLY A 852 34.26 3.88 15.55
C GLY A 852 35.14 5.09 15.23
N ILE A 853 35.62 5.80 16.25
CA ILE A 853 36.46 6.99 16.09
C ILE A 853 37.87 6.71 16.60
N ARG A 854 38.87 7.06 15.79
CA ARG A 854 40.26 7.13 16.22
C ARG A 854 40.54 8.51 16.78
N ALA A 855 40.55 8.62 18.11
CA ALA A 855 40.83 9.86 18.81
C ALA A 855 42.28 9.89 19.31
N ARG A 856 42.97 10.99 19.05
CA ARG A 856 44.19 11.37 19.76
C ARG A 856 43.84 12.44 20.78
N THR A 857 44.10 12.19 22.05
CA THR A 857 43.86 13.16 23.13
C THR A 857 45.14 13.91 23.47
N LEU A 858 45.02 15.18 23.82
CA LEU A 858 46.11 16.03 24.29
C LEU A 858 45.57 16.96 25.37
N VAL A 859 46.23 17.00 26.52
CA VAL A 859 45.94 17.97 27.58
C VAL A 859 47.04 19.05 27.59
N LEU A 860 46.64 20.30 27.44
CA LEU A 860 47.55 21.47 27.40
C LEU A 860 46.97 22.59 28.25
N THR A 861 47.82 23.45 28.82
CA THR A 861 47.31 24.73 29.33
C THR A 861 46.99 25.69 28.17
N VAL A 862 46.24 26.76 28.45
CA VAL A 862 45.93 27.79 27.45
C VAL A 862 47.22 28.41 26.90
N GLU A 863 48.16 28.78 27.78
CA GLU A 863 49.44 29.34 27.36
C GLU A 863 50.24 28.36 26.48
N GLU A 864 50.27 27.07 26.84
CA GLU A 864 50.94 26.03 26.07
C GLU A 864 50.34 25.90 24.67
N PHE A 865 49.01 25.83 24.56
CA PHE A 865 48.33 25.73 23.28
C PHE A 865 48.57 26.96 22.37
N ILE A 866 48.52 28.17 22.94
CA ILE A 866 48.83 29.39 22.18
C ILE A 866 50.27 29.37 21.67
N ASN A 867 51.22 28.92 22.49
CA ASN A 867 52.61 28.79 22.09
C ASN A 867 52.81 27.72 21.01
N GLU A 868 52.13 26.58 21.12
CA GLU A 868 52.19 25.48 20.15
C GLU A 868 51.66 25.90 18.76
N ILE A 869 50.57 26.68 18.72
CA ILE A 869 50.05 27.25 17.47
C ILE A 869 50.99 28.34 16.92
N ALA A 870 51.52 29.22 17.78
CA ALA A 870 52.41 30.31 17.35
C ALA A 870 53.77 29.80 16.81
N ASN A 871 54.22 28.63 17.27
CA ASN A 871 55.48 28.02 16.84
C ASN A 871 55.31 27.01 15.68
N ASP A 872 54.11 26.85 15.12
CA ASP A 872 53.77 25.83 14.11
C ASP A 872 54.14 24.39 14.55
N THR A 873 54.15 24.13 15.86
CA THR A 873 54.46 22.80 16.42
C THR A 873 53.21 21.93 16.57
N TYR A 874 52.02 22.54 16.53
CA TYR A 874 50.74 21.87 16.37
C TYR A 874 50.15 22.06 14.97
N THR A 875 49.32 21.12 14.52
CA THR A 875 48.72 21.13 13.19
C THR A 875 47.88 22.39 12.97
N HIS A 876 48.00 23.03 11.79
CA HIS A 876 47.23 24.23 11.46
C HIS A 876 45.73 24.04 11.71
N LEU A 877 45.15 24.93 12.51
CA LEU A 877 43.71 25.05 12.67
C LEU A 877 43.11 25.68 11.40
N PRO A 878 41.93 25.22 10.94
CA PRO A 878 41.23 25.88 9.85
C PRO A 878 40.82 27.32 10.21
N GLU A 879 40.63 28.16 9.20
CA GLU A 879 40.27 29.59 9.39
C GLU A 879 38.89 29.76 10.06
N GLU A 880 37.96 28.83 9.80
CA GLU A 880 36.60 28.84 10.34
C GLU A 880 36.41 27.65 11.29
N LEU A 881 35.97 27.96 12.51
CA LEU A 881 35.61 26.99 13.55
C LEU A 881 34.18 27.27 14.03
N PHE A 882 33.58 26.28 14.68
CA PHE A 882 32.19 26.30 15.13
C PHE A 882 32.12 25.93 16.61
N ILE A 883 31.31 26.68 17.37
CA ILE A 883 31.15 26.52 18.81
C ILE A 883 29.93 25.64 19.11
N TYR A 884 30.09 24.67 19.99
CA TYR A 884 29.02 23.85 20.55
C TYR A 884 28.94 24.08 22.07
N GLU A 885 27.76 24.50 22.52
CA GLU A 885 27.44 24.83 23.92
C GLU A 885 26.26 23.98 24.46
N ASP A 886 25.93 24.12 25.75
CA ASP A 886 24.84 23.40 26.44
C ASP A 886 24.90 21.85 26.33
N GLY A 887 26.06 21.29 26.00
CA GLY A 887 26.20 19.86 25.70
C GLY A 887 25.45 19.40 24.43
N ARG A 888 25.10 20.32 23.53
CA ARG A 888 24.59 20.01 22.18
C ARG A 888 25.73 19.53 21.29
N HIS A 889 25.42 18.69 20.32
CA HIS A 889 26.40 18.14 19.37
C HIS A 889 25.87 18.10 17.92
N TYR A 890 24.57 18.33 17.73
CA TYR A 890 23.88 18.28 16.44
C TYR A 890 23.65 19.67 15.82
N VAL A 891 23.94 20.73 16.56
CA VAL A 891 23.83 22.12 16.11
C VAL A 891 24.93 22.96 16.77
N TYR A 892 25.65 23.75 15.98
CA TYR A 892 26.58 24.77 16.49
C TYR A 892 25.84 26.07 16.82
N SER A 893 26.36 26.86 17.77
CA SER A 893 25.76 28.14 18.17
C SER A 893 26.28 29.32 17.34
N GLU A 894 27.60 29.41 17.18
CA GLU A 894 28.27 30.53 16.50
C GLU A 894 29.53 30.04 15.77
N GLY A 895 29.91 30.71 14.68
CA GLY A 895 31.20 30.53 14.02
C GLY A 895 32.26 31.45 14.66
N ILE A 896 33.50 31.00 14.78
CA ILE A 896 34.59 31.74 15.40
C ILE A 896 35.92 31.45 14.70
N SER A 897 36.79 32.45 14.62
CA SER A 897 38.20 32.26 14.23
C SER A 897 39.11 32.04 15.44
N TYR A 898 40.26 31.41 15.24
CA TYR A 898 41.27 31.24 16.31
C TYR A 898 41.67 32.59 16.96
N ASP A 899 41.82 33.64 16.16
CA ASP A 899 42.20 34.98 16.66
C ASP A 899 41.11 35.62 17.53
N GLU A 900 39.83 35.35 17.24
CA GLU A 900 38.71 35.81 18.05
C GLU A 900 38.63 35.04 19.36
N TRP A 901 38.78 33.71 19.32
CA TRP A 901 38.86 32.88 20.53
C TRP A 901 40.00 33.36 21.44
N ARG A 902 41.20 33.58 20.87
CA ARG A 902 42.38 34.07 21.62
C ARG A 902 42.12 35.41 22.30
N LYS A 903 41.45 36.36 21.63
CA LYS A 903 41.12 37.67 22.22
C LYS A 903 40.18 37.56 23.41
N LEU A 904 39.25 36.61 23.39
CA LEU A 904 38.33 36.36 24.50
C LEU A 904 39.05 35.75 25.71
N ASN A 905 40.22 35.15 25.50
CA ASN A 905 41.03 34.50 26.52
C ASN A 905 42.23 35.34 27.02
N ASP A 906 42.49 36.51 26.41
CA ASP A 906 43.64 37.37 26.74
C ASP A 906 43.38 38.18 28.03
N GLY A 907 43.61 37.54 29.18
CA GLY A 907 43.61 38.19 30.50
C GLY A 907 42.22 38.50 31.09
N SER A 908 41.16 37.81 30.64
CA SER A 908 39.81 37.90 31.21
C SER A 908 39.02 36.60 31.06
N ASP A 909 38.18 36.27 32.04
CA ASP A 909 37.31 35.06 32.05
C ASP A 909 36.10 35.16 31.09
N GLN A 910 36.19 36.01 30.04
CA GLN A 910 35.07 36.32 29.14
C GLN A 910 34.61 35.11 28.31
N TRP A 911 35.51 34.19 27.99
CA TRP A 911 35.17 32.98 27.21
C TRP A 911 34.27 32.04 28.02
N THR A 912 34.71 31.66 29.21
CA THR A 912 33.96 30.80 30.12
C THR A 912 32.66 31.45 30.58
N GLU A 913 32.66 32.76 30.87
CA GLU A 913 31.44 33.51 31.20
C GLU A 913 30.39 33.49 30.07
N ARG A 914 30.83 33.42 28.80
CA ARG A 914 29.94 33.49 27.65
C ARG A 914 29.44 32.13 27.16
N TYR A 915 30.28 31.10 27.19
CA TYR A 915 30.01 29.82 26.52
C TYR A 915 30.03 28.58 27.44
N SER A 916 30.45 28.72 28.71
CA SER A 916 30.43 27.59 29.64
C SER A 916 29.04 27.43 30.27
N ASP A 917 28.49 26.22 30.22
CA ASP A 917 27.31 25.81 31.01
C ASP A 917 27.76 25.03 32.25
N ASP A 918 26.88 24.89 33.25
CA ASP A 918 27.05 24.13 34.49
C ASP A 918 27.29 22.62 34.25
N LYS A 919 27.18 22.15 33.00
CA LYS A 919 27.21 20.72 32.66
C LYS A 919 28.46 20.28 31.89
N ILE A 920 28.83 20.97 30.81
CA ILE A 920 29.92 20.52 29.92
C ILE A 920 30.70 21.75 29.40
N PRO A 921 32.04 21.72 29.39
CA PRO A 921 32.87 22.74 28.76
C PRO A 921 32.49 22.95 27.27
N PRO A 922 32.64 24.17 26.73
CA PRO A 922 32.37 24.44 25.33
C PRO A 922 33.32 23.65 24.42
N ILE A 923 32.77 23.13 23.32
CA ILE A 923 33.52 22.39 22.30
C ILE A 923 33.66 23.29 21.07
N VAL A 924 34.89 23.50 20.61
CA VAL A 924 35.20 24.24 19.38
C VAL A 924 35.65 23.24 18.33
N SER A 925 35.00 23.21 17.17
CA SER A 925 35.31 22.23 16.13
C SER A 925 35.40 22.82 14.73
N ASN A 926 36.16 22.19 13.84
CA ASN A 926 36.12 22.46 12.41
C ASN A 926 34.95 21.77 11.68
N ILE A 927 34.07 21.07 12.40
CA ILE A 927 32.83 20.50 11.88
C ILE A 927 31.68 21.44 12.24
N GLY A 928 31.03 22.05 11.24
CA GLY A 928 29.83 22.85 11.41
C GLY A 928 28.58 22.04 11.12
N MET A 929 27.95 21.46 12.14
CA MET A 929 26.71 20.67 12.02
C MET A 929 25.48 21.54 12.24
N GLU A 930 24.53 21.49 11.31
CA GLU A 930 23.20 22.06 11.49
C GLU A 930 22.14 21.02 11.15
N ILE A 931 21.51 20.45 12.18
CA ILE A 931 20.46 19.42 12.04
C ILE A 931 19.18 19.89 12.70
N ASN A 932 18.09 19.85 11.95
CA ASN A 932 16.76 20.02 12.51
C ASN A 932 16.38 18.80 13.36
N HIS A 933 16.50 18.93 14.69
CA HIS A 933 16.37 17.80 15.60
C HIS A 933 14.90 17.35 15.76
N PRO A 934 14.54 16.08 15.47
CA PRO A 934 13.13 15.64 15.45
C PRO A 934 12.42 15.66 16.82
N LYS A 935 13.17 15.77 17.92
CA LYS A 935 12.64 15.81 19.31
C LYS A 935 12.86 17.13 20.06
N HIS A 936 13.80 17.96 19.62
CA HIS A 936 14.20 19.13 20.39
C HIS A 936 13.74 20.36 19.62
N SER A 937 12.82 21.15 20.18
CA SER A 937 12.40 22.41 19.58
C SER A 937 13.59 23.37 19.55
N MET A 938 13.90 23.93 18.38
CA MET A 938 15.00 24.88 18.17
C MET A 938 14.67 26.30 18.68
N GLU A 939 13.95 26.42 19.81
CA GLU A 939 13.51 27.72 20.36
C GLU A 939 14.65 28.56 20.99
N THR A 940 15.92 28.14 20.85
CA THR A 940 17.08 28.81 21.47
C THR A 940 18.14 29.32 20.50
N VAL A 941 17.86 29.41 19.18
CA VAL A 941 18.87 29.89 18.22
C VAL A 941 18.83 31.43 18.10
N SER A 942 19.99 32.07 18.26
CA SER A 942 20.24 33.50 18.00
C SER A 942 20.44 33.83 16.51
N ARG A 943 20.12 32.90 15.61
CA ARG A 943 20.37 32.94 14.15
C ARG A 943 19.09 32.56 13.40
N GLU A 944 18.79 33.28 12.31
CA GLU A 944 17.62 32.99 11.44
C GLU A 944 17.81 31.66 10.70
N LEU A 945 16.74 30.85 10.68
CA LEU A 945 16.70 29.51 10.08
C LEU A 945 16.71 29.55 8.54
N SER A 946 17.23 28.49 7.91
CA SER A 946 16.81 28.12 6.55
C SER A 946 15.43 27.44 6.64
N GLY A 947 14.49 27.84 5.77
CA GLY A 947 13.06 27.51 5.89
C GLY A 947 12.66 26.03 5.68
N ASN A 948 13.60 25.14 5.39
CA ASN A 948 13.30 23.85 4.74
C ASN A 948 13.69 22.59 5.54
N HIS A 949 13.97 22.66 6.84
CA HIS A 949 14.48 21.50 7.60
C HIS A 949 15.76 20.91 6.96
N GLU A 950 16.56 21.73 6.28
CA GLU A 950 17.76 21.29 5.59
C GLU A 950 18.86 20.89 6.58
N MET A 951 19.52 19.77 6.29
CA MET A 951 20.68 19.30 7.05
C MET A 951 21.92 19.82 6.35
N GLN A 952 22.67 20.70 7.02
CA GLN A 952 23.84 21.34 6.42
C GLN A 952 25.10 20.99 7.19
N LEU A 953 26.13 20.64 6.43
CA LEU A 953 27.50 20.51 6.91
C LEU A 953 28.30 21.66 6.31
N HIS A 954 28.72 22.60 7.14
CA HIS A 954 29.59 23.69 6.72
C HIS A 954 31.06 23.27 6.83
N ARG A 955 31.80 23.42 5.73
CA ARG A 955 33.25 23.17 5.68
C ARG A 955 34.00 24.49 5.58
N SER A 956 35.15 24.57 6.23
CA SER A 956 36.19 25.52 5.85
C SER A 956 36.75 25.15 4.47
N GLU A 957 36.81 26.11 3.55
CA GLU A 957 37.34 25.89 2.20
C GLU A 957 38.83 25.53 2.25
N GLY A 958 39.15 24.23 2.21
CA GLY A 958 40.52 23.76 2.25
C GLY A 958 40.71 22.30 1.82
N GLY A 959 40.79 22.05 0.51
CA GLY A 959 41.50 20.89 -0.05
C GLY A 959 40.66 19.81 -0.74
N HIS A 960 40.78 19.75 -2.06
CA HIS A 960 40.28 18.69 -2.96
C HIS A 960 40.64 17.25 -2.54
N ARG A 961 39.70 16.31 -2.78
CA ARG A 961 39.86 15.06 -3.57
C ARG A 961 38.48 14.39 -3.76
N LYS A 962 37.93 14.44 -4.98
CA LYS A 962 37.95 13.41 -6.03
C LYS A 962 37.02 12.22 -5.73
N HIS A 963 35.85 12.25 -6.37
CA HIS A 963 35.01 11.09 -6.65
C HIS A 963 35.87 9.91 -7.10
N ILE A 964 35.75 8.80 -6.38
CA ILE A 964 36.09 7.48 -6.89
C ILE A 964 34.76 6.76 -7.02
N ILE A 965 34.16 6.89 -8.21
CA ILE A 965 33.26 5.87 -8.74
C ILE A 965 34.12 4.60 -8.83
N ARG A 966 33.86 3.63 -7.96
CA ARG A 966 34.40 2.27 -8.11
C ARG A 966 33.67 1.63 -9.28
N ARG A 967 34.37 1.57 -10.42
CA ARG A 967 34.22 0.46 -11.36
C ARG A 967 35.19 -0.63 -10.92
N SER A 968 34.64 -1.74 -10.45
CA SER A 968 35.15 -3.10 -10.63
C SER A 968 34.19 -4.04 -9.94
#